data_AF-A0A5V9P0N8-F1
#
_entry.id   AF-A0A5V9P0N8-F1
#
_cell.length_a   1.000
_cell.length_b   1.000
_cell.length_c   1.000
_cell.angle_alpha   90.00
_cell.angle_beta   90.00
_cell.angle_gamma   90.00
#
_symmetry.space_group_name_H-M   'P 1'
#
loop_
_entity.id
_entity.type
_entity.pdbx_description
1 polymer ?
#
loop_
_entity_poly.entity_id
_entity_poly.type
_entity_poly.pdbx_seq_one_letter_code
_entity_poly.pdbx_strand_id
1 'polypeptide(L)'
;MRKTLIGCMVATALATVSSAHAQVFSYSFTDTNKAVRNIKPATQTYLNPAGVLTLNLISGLDRYERVTVTRDSDKKVMYSSVSTKTSVADRIVAADGTEYYGKDMVLPALGEGTFTVVNETLDIRQTVVSTSTYHFIVDTTPPRYKSIYPSQNAGYDMVLSGPLWELGRGGSGQFSIFADGIEDASGIAKIRLVIKRSNGSVVSDNNLSYDTANKRAFYPWIKDMNTQAGMPSSDLDEEFTFNFIVTDLAGNTLNIPPQRFLYDDQMGEFTPFAVHDSRVSTSVVPGISSGYVPFKRGLTVLENPYKLVIRIPRTNWKPYRNGGMSITNNYGGVQVLSEDATYVYVEVKLPQGALDGNYYRPVNTYQWSGGDLGQYASWLNWDPASVKSPAWGSSPIERQKADGTWFNSVNWNLFKASDMPIKLTNIRFNVQARPYDQKITGGATCSIPAGSTTCTVSLPQDIINGTTGYLHSGYEVRSTTEATFFAPIWENIAWHTLGPSVTGFDYIETTNILQVYVNQPGDGSYFDHVYVNRVWLSDKNRNNAEISVTGKQTGRNMASGNYTYEFNMKEVPEGSYNVVINAQDTFNNTGNLPYQTVVVDNTAPSVSISYEGKPISKNVTVYGLENVRIQLTDALTKPSLSRMTLRGGPVSDAVELSWVNLGNNLYAPNYPKIFPSLNEGETYTLTVQAKDEMNNVKESSVEFNYLPNNLVRLENLKTLAVNASLKTSDNTPLAVLYASQLRKKDGSIATGLQDAVLTVRKDAAFGVTVNGVSAMPGESKELQLDLGLGDSRSFPIFPAVSGLTGRSEFMINIEELK
;
A
#
# COMPACT_ATOMS: atom_id res chain seq x y z
N MET A 1 -54.60 12.76 45.30
CA MET A 1 -53.64 13.32 44.32
C MET A 1 -52.94 12.14 43.65
N ARG A 2 -53.23 11.90 42.36
CA ARG A 2 -52.30 12.03 41.20
C ARG A 2 -51.08 11.09 41.30
N LYS A 3 -50.70 10.28 40.30
CA LYS A 3 -51.25 9.89 39.00
C LYS A 3 -50.34 8.75 38.50
N THR A 4 -50.93 7.78 37.80
CA THR A 4 -50.33 6.72 36.99
C THR A 4 -49.30 7.24 35.98
N LEU A 5 -48.22 6.49 35.72
CA LEU A 5 -47.68 6.33 34.36
C LEU A 5 -46.85 5.05 34.24
N ILE A 6 -47.45 4.11 33.52
CA ILE A 6 -46.84 2.91 32.93
C ILE A 6 -45.97 3.40 31.77
N GLY A 7 -44.68 3.05 31.79
CA GLY A 7 -43.78 3.22 30.66
C GLY A 7 -43.30 1.85 30.21
N CYS A 8 -43.96 1.27 29.19
CA CYS A 8 -43.41 0.17 28.41
C CYS A 8 -42.13 0.67 27.72
N MET A 9 -40.97 0.24 28.19
CA MET A 9 -39.75 0.31 27.40
C MET A 9 -39.81 -0.83 26.38
N VAL A 10 -40.21 -0.49 25.16
CA VAL A 10 -39.97 -1.34 23.99
C VAL A 10 -38.47 -1.34 23.78
N ALA A 11 -37.81 -2.42 24.19
CA ALA A 11 -36.44 -2.69 23.81
C ALA A 11 -36.44 -3.00 22.31
N THR A 12 -36.17 -1.99 21.48
CA THR A 12 -35.71 -2.19 20.11
C THR A 12 -34.37 -2.89 20.18
N ALA A 13 -34.39 -4.22 20.07
CA ALA A 13 -33.23 -5.01 19.75
C ALA A 13 -32.73 -4.56 18.37
N LEU A 14 -31.67 -3.74 18.37
CA LEU A 14 -30.83 -3.53 17.20
C LEU A 14 -30.18 -4.90 16.91
N ALA A 15 -30.84 -5.70 16.07
CA ALA A 15 -30.22 -6.86 15.47
C ALA A 15 -29.02 -6.36 14.65
N THR A 16 -27.82 -6.76 15.07
CA THR A 16 -26.61 -6.62 14.27
C THR A 16 -26.78 -7.49 13.03
N VAL A 17 -27.18 -6.86 11.92
CA VAL A 17 -27.35 -7.53 10.63
C VAL A 17 -25.95 -7.74 10.05
N SER A 18 -25.50 -8.99 10.03
CA SER A 18 -24.27 -9.38 9.36
C SER A 18 -24.39 -9.19 7.85
N SER A 19 -23.40 -8.54 7.25
CA SER A 19 -23.21 -8.42 5.81
C SER A 19 -22.98 -9.79 5.18
N ALA A 20 -23.99 -10.34 4.52
CA ALA A 20 -23.83 -11.44 3.59
C ALA A 20 -23.72 -10.88 2.16
N HIS A 21 -22.60 -11.18 1.51
CA HIS A 21 -22.42 -11.14 0.06
C HIS A 21 -23.45 -12.11 -0.59
N ALA A 22 -23.87 -12.07 -1.85
CA ALA A 22 -23.99 -11.02 -2.86
C ALA A 22 -25.36 -11.18 -3.58
N GLN A 23 -26.28 -10.23 -3.42
CA GLN A 23 -27.42 -9.99 -4.32
C GLN A 23 -27.18 -8.74 -5.19
N VAL A 24 -26.29 -7.85 -4.76
CA VAL A 24 -25.65 -6.87 -5.66
C VAL A 24 -24.36 -7.52 -6.17
N PHE A 25 -24.31 -7.84 -7.46
CA PHE A 25 -23.13 -8.37 -8.13
C PHE A 25 -22.03 -7.30 -8.21
N SER A 26 -22.39 -6.10 -8.67
CA SER A 26 -21.48 -4.96 -8.73
C SER A 26 -22.17 -3.60 -8.84
N TYR A 27 -21.36 -2.58 -8.62
CA TYR A 27 -21.64 -1.16 -8.80
C TYR A 27 -21.00 -0.70 -10.11
N SER A 28 -21.82 -0.29 -11.08
CA SER A 28 -21.35 0.20 -12.38
C SER A 28 -21.58 1.71 -12.52
N PHE A 29 -20.51 2.47 -12.80
CA PHE A 29 -20.57 3.93 -12.95
C PHE A 29 -19.36 4.47 -13.74
N THR A 30 -19.44 5.73 -14.17
CA THR A 30 -18.25 6.48 -14.64
C THR A 30 -17.71 7.30 -13.48
N ASP A 31 -16.42 7.15 -13.18
CA ASP A 31 -15.77 7.88 -12.08
C ASP A 31 -15.46 9.34 -12.42
N THR A 32 -15.05 10.12 -11.42
CA THR A 32 -14.64 11.53 -11.58
C THR A 32 -13.43 11.72 -12.50
N ASN A 33 -12.64 10.67 -12.75
CA ASN A 33 -11.54 10.65 -13.71
C ASN A 33 -11.98 10.19 -15.12
N LYS A 34 -13.28 10.04 -15.37
CA LYS A 34 -13.90 9.60 -16.64
C LYS A 34 -13.63 8.14 -17.02
N ALA A 35 -13.23 7.30 -16.07
CA ALA A 35 -13.07 5.86 -16.28
C ALA A 35 -14.38 5.12 -15.96
N VAL A 36 -14.73 4.12 -16.77
CA VAL A 36 -15.83 3.20 -16.44
C VAL A 36 -15.35 2.25 -15.34
N ARG A 37 -16.12 2.19 -14.26
CA ARG A 37 -15.86 1.35 -13.09
C ARG A 37 -16.96 0.32 -12.93
N ASN A 38 -16.56 -0.89 -12.58
CA ASN A 38 -17.42 -1.99 -12.18
C ASN A 38 -16.83 -2.58 -10.90
N ILE A 39 -17.38 -2.19 -9.76
CA ILE A 39 -16.82 -2.46 -8.43
C ILE A 39 -17.68 -3.49 -7.71
N LYS A 40 -17.08 -4.57 -7.23
CA LYS A 40 -17.79 -5.55 -6.41
C LYS A 40 -17.92 -4.99 -4.99
N PRO A 41 -19.09 -5.09 -4.32
CA PRO A 41 -19.27 -4.58 -2.96
C PRO A 41 -18.27 -5.15 -1.94
N ALA A 42 -17.72 -6.34 -2.21
CA ALA A 42 -16.73 -6.98 -1.35
C ALA A 42 -15.32 -6.39 -1.44
N THR A 43 -15.00 -5.65 -2.51
CA THR A 43 -13.62 -5.23 -2.80
C THR A 43 -13.35 -3.78 -2.45
N GLN A 44 -14.38 -2.93 -2.41
CA GLN A 44 -14.21 -1.49 -2.17
C GLN A 44 -15.53 -0.85 -1.71
N THR A 45 -15.43 -0.01 -0.68
CA THR A 45 -16.56 0.67 -0.03
C THR A 45 -16.68 2.14 -0.44
N TYR A 46 -15.57 2.78 -0.81
CA TYR A 46 -15.55 4.17 -1.28
C TYR A 46 -15.72 4.22 -2.80
N LEU A 47 -16.68 5.01 -3.27
CA LEU A 47 -17.04 5.15 -4.68
C LEU A 47 -16.99 6.63 -5.06
N ASN A 48 -16.67 6.93 -6.32
CA ASN A 48 -16.65 8.30 -6.84
C ASN A 48 -17.43 8.47 -8.17
N PRO A 49 -18.72 8.09 -8.22
CA PRO A 49 -19.53 8.28 -9.42
C PRO A 49 -19.66 9.77 -9.80
N ALA A 50 -19.28 10.12 -11.02
CA ALA A 50 -19.45 11.48 -11.58
C ALA A 50 -20.92 11.81 -11.91
N GLY A 51 -21.83 10.85 -11.76
CA GLY A 51 -23.24 10.99 -12.11
C GLY A 51 -24.08 9.83 -11.55
N VAL A 52 -24.82 9.14 -12.42
CA VAL A 52 -25.64 8.00 -12.01
C VAL A 52 -24.80 6.78 -11.66
N LEU A 53 -25.32 5.97 -10.75
CA LEU A 53 -24.74 4.70 -10.31
C LEU A 53 -25.73 3.59 -10.64
N THR A 54 -25.29 2.51 -11.26
CA THR A 54 -26.14 1.34 -11.54
C THR A 54 -25.81 0.20 -10.58
N LEU A 55 -26.82 -0.34 -9.92
CA LEU A 55 -26.71 -1.59 -9.19
C LEU A 55 -26.98 -2.75 -10.15
N ASN A 56 -25.99 -3.62 -10.32
CA ASN A 56 -26.15 -4.84 -11.09
C ASN A 56 -26.56 -5.95 -10.11
N LEU A 57 -27.82 -6.36 -10.16
CA LEU A 57 -28.41 -7.28 -9.17
C LEU A 57 -28.42 -8.70 -9.72
N ILE A 58 -27.96 -9.65 -8.92
CA ILE A 58 -28.13 -11.07 -9.18
C ILE A 58 -29.39 -11.56 -8.47
N SER A 59 -30.24 -12.26 -9.21
CA SER A 59 -31.55 -12.74 -8.78
C SER A 59 -31.75 -14.20 -9.16
N GLY A 60 -32.88 -14.77 -8.75
CA GLY A 60 -33.36 -16.06 -9.25
C GLY A 60 -34.41 -15.85 -10.32
N LEU A 61 -34.69 -16.87 -11.13
CA LEU A 61 -35.93 -16.87 -11.90
C LEU A 61 -37.14 -16.78 -10.97
N ASP A 62 -38.19 -16.11 -11.44
CA ASP A 62 -39.45 -15.93 -10.70
C ASP A 62 -39.30 -15.16 -9.39
N ARG A 63 -38.32 -14.25 -9.36
CA ARG A 63 -38.09 -13.32 -8.26
C ARG A 63 -38.31 -11.88 -8.70
N TYR A 64 -38.56 -11.04 -7.70
CA TYR A 64 -38.44 -9.59 -7.81
C TYR A 64 -37.32 -9.13 -6.89
N GLU A 65 -36.66 -8.03 -7.23
CA GLU A 65 -35.72 -7.36 -6.34
C GLU A 65 -36.30 -6.01 -5.92
N ARG A 66 -36.39 -5.76 -4.61
CA ARG A 66 -36.75 -4.46 -4.05
C ARG A 66 -35.51 -3.83 -3.44
N VAL A 67 -35.07 -2.74 -4.04
CA VAL A 67 -33.93 -1.96 -3.56
C VAL A 67 -34.43 -0.72 -2.84
N THR A 68 -33.88 -0.46 -1.66
CA THR A 68 -34.00 0.81 -0.95
C THR A 68 -32.61 1.34 -0.62
N VAL A 69 -32.32 2.58 -1.04
CA VAL A 69 -31.06 3.28 -0.74
C VAL A 69 -31.37 4.42 0.22
N THR A 70 -30.70 4.41 1.37
CA THR A 70 -30.90 5.38 2.45
C THR A 70 -29.60 6.12 2.70
N ARG A 71 -29.64 7.45 2.82
CA ARG A 71 -28.51 8.25 3.26
C ARG A 71 -28.40 8.19 4.77
N ASP A 72 -27.21 7.90 5.30
CA ASP A 72 -27.07 7.57 6.71
C ASP A 72 -27.11 8.79 7.64
N SER A 73 -26.73 9.97 7.15
CA SER A 73 -26.64 11.21 7.94
C SER A 73 -28.00 11.74 8.41
N ASP A 74 -29.05 11.58 7.59
CA ASP A 74 -30.41 12.09 7.84
C ASP A 74 -31.48 10.99 7.75
N LYS A 75 -31.07 9.74 7.50
CA LYS A 75 -31.94 8.57 7.29
C LYS A 75 -32.95 8.76 6.16
N LYS A 76 -32.66 9.65 5.20
CA LYS A 76 -33.52 9.91 4.05
C LYS A 76 -33.42 8.79 3.03
N VAL A 77 -34.58 8.29 2.59
CA VAL A 77 -34.66 7.36 1.45
C VAL A 77 -34.38 8.15 0.17
N MET A 78 -33.26 7.83 -0.46
CA MET A 78 -32.78 8.47 -1.70
C MET A 78 -33.33 7.77 -2.94
N TYR A 79 -33.61 6.48 -2.82
CA TYR A 79 -34.18 5.65 -3.88
C TYR A 79 -34.95 4.49 -3.28
N SER A 80 -36.10 4.15 -3.85
CA SER A 80 -36.80 2.90 -3.56
C SER A 80 -37.58 2.46 -4.79
N SER A 81 -37.34 1.24 -5.25
CA SER A 81 -38.06 0.66 -6.40
C SER A 81 -38.07 -0.86 -6.32
N VAL A 82 -39.04 -1.47 -7.00
CA VAL A 82 -39.12 -2.91 -7.22
C VAL A 82 -38.85 -3.18 -8.70
N SER A 83 -38.07 -4.21 -9.00
CA SER A 83 -37.84 -4.64 -10.37
C SER A 83 -39.10 -5.26 -10.99
N THR A 84 -39.10 -5.52 -12.30
CA THR A 84 -40.03 -6.49 -12.87
C THR A 84 -39.63 -7.91 -12.46
N LYS A 85 -40.51 -8.91 -12.69
CA LYS A 85 -40.18 -10.32 -12.51
C LYS A 85 -38.93 -10.66 -13.32
N THR A 86 -37.96 -11.34 -12.71
CA THR A 86 -36.80 -11.90 -13.39
C THR A 86 -37.24 -13.12 -14.19
N SER A 87 -37.06 -13.07 -15.51
CA SER A 87 -37.37 -14.17 -16.43
C SER A 87 -36.12 -14.66 -17.15
N VAL A 88 -36.29 -15.65 -18.03
CA VAL A 88 -35.19 -16.19 -18.86
C VAL A 88 -34.56 -15.14 -19.80
N ALA A 89 -35.28 -14.05 -20.10
CA ALA A 89 -34.76 -12.95 -20.91
C ALA A 89 -33.74 -12.09 -20.15
N ASP A 90 -33.70 -12.22 -18.82
CA ASP A 90 -32.87 -11.41 -17.93
C ASP A 90 -31.53 -12.08 -17.60
N ARG A 91 -31.00 -12.87 -18.54
CA ARG A 91 -29.65 -13.44 -18.44
C ARG A 91 -28.63 -12.37 -18.84
N ILE A 92 -27.85 -11.90 -17.88
CA ILE A 92 -26.88 -10.83 -18.02
C ILE A 92 -25.47 -11.43 -18.10
N VAL A 93 -24.64 -10.92 -19.01
CA VAL A 93 -23.20 -11.19 -19.07
C VAL A 93 -22.47 -9.98 -18.51
N ALA A 94 -21.82 -10.15 -17.36
CA ALA A 94 -21.01 -9.11 -16.74
C ALA A 94 -19.76 -8.77 -17.55
N ALA A 95 -19.14 -7.64 -17.25
CA ALA A 95 -17.88 -7.21 -17.86
C ALA A 95 -16.72 -8.20 -17.63
N ASP A 96 -16.76 -8.99 -16.55
CA ASP A 96 -15.77 -10.04 -16.27
C ASP A 96 -16.10 -11.39 -16.95
N GLY A 97 -17.14 -11.44 -17.80
CA GLY A 97 -17.62 -12.63 -18.50
C GLY A 97 -18.50 -13.54 -17.66
N THR A 98 -18.78 -13.21 -16.41
CA THR A 98 -19.70 -13.99 -15.56
C THR A 98 -21.14 -13.83 -16.05
N GLU A 99 -21.85 -14.94 -16.20
CA GLU A 99 -23.27 -14.93 -16.56
C GLU A 99 -24.17 -15.19 -15.35
N TYR A 100 -25.27 -14.45 -15.21
CA TYR A 100 -26.27 -14.65 -14.16
C TYR A 100 -27.65 -14.18 -14.60
N TYR A 101 -28.69 -14.57 -13.87
CA TYR A 101 -30.02 -13.98 -14.02
C TYR A 101 -30.18 -12.81 -13.07
N GLY A 102 -30.71 -11.68 -13.53
CA GLY A 102 -30.62 -10.47 -12.73
C GLY A 102 -31.31 -9.24 -13.32
N LYS A 103 -31.14 -8.10 -12.65
CA LYS A 103 -31.69 -6.81 -13.08
C LYS A 103 -30.70 -5.70 -12.83
N ASP A 104 -30.65 -4.74 -13.75
CA ASP A 104 -29.94 -3.49 -13.55
C ASP A 104 -30.91 -2.45 -12.99
N MET A 105 -30.53 -1.81 -11.88
CA MET A 105 -31.28 -0.70 -11.31
C MET A 105 -30.42 0.56 -11.27
N VAL A 106 -30.82 1.55 -12.08
CA VAL A 106 -30.13 2.85 -12.14
C VAL A 106 -30.59 3.71 -10.98
N LEU A 107 -29.65 4.08 -10.11
CA LEU A 107 -29.87 5.02 -9.02
C LEU A 107 -29.75 6.46 -9.53
N PRO A 108 -30.49 7.41 -8.93
CA PRO A 108 -30.27 8.83 -9.17
C PRO A 108 -28.86 9.23 -8.71
N ALA A 109 -28.38 10.40 -9.13
CA ALA A 109 -27.17 10.99 -8.56
C ALA A 109 -27.38 11.23 -7.06
N LEU A 110 -26.66 10.47 -6.22
CA LEU A 110 -26.88 10.44 -4.78
C LEU A 110 -26.25 11.64 -4.04
N GLY A 111 -25.26 12.27 -4.67
CA GLY A 111 -24.35 13.23 -4.03
C GLY A 111 -23.41 12.54 -3.04
N GLU A 112 -22.56 13.33 -2.40
CA GLU A 112 -21.61 12.83 -1.40
C GLU A 112 -22.30 12.38 -0.11
N GLY A 113 -21.70 11.39 0.56
CA GLY A 113 -22.13 10.90 1.85
C GLY A 113 -22.05 9.38 2.00
N THR A 114 -22.45 8.89 3.17
CA THR A 114 -22.55 7.45 3.46
C THR A 114 -23.97 6.96 3.17
N PHE A 115 -24.08 5.81 2.52
CA PHE A 115 -25.35 5.22 2.10
C PHE A 115 -25.43 3.75 2.51
N THR A 116 -26.64 3.38 2.93
CA THR A 116 -27.05 2.00 3.16
C THR A 116 -27.97 1.55 2.03
N VAL A 117 -27.63 0.47 1.34
CA VAL A 117 -28.47 -0.22 0.36
C VAL A 117 -29.05 -1.46 1.00
N VAL A 118 -30.37 -1.56 1.02
CA VAL A 118 -31.08 -2.80 1.35
C VAL A 118 -31.65 -3.37 0.05
N ASN A 119 -31.23 -4.57 -0.30
CA ASN A 119 -31.82 -5.36 -1.38
C ASN A 119 -32.64 -6.51 -0.79
N GLU A 120 -33.92 -6.59 -1.12
CA GLU A 120 -34.80 -7.67 -0.73
C GLU A 120 -35.22 -8.47 -1.97
N THR A 121 -34.96 -9.78 -1.95
CA THR A 121 -35.50 -10.68 -2.95
C THR A 121 -36.89 -11.13 -2.53
N LEU A 122 -37.86 -10.98 -3.43
CA LEU A 122 -39.25 -11.37 -3.21
C LEU A 122 -39.64 -12.57 -4.09
N ASP A 123 -40.52 -13.41 -3.58
CA ASP A 123 -41.16 -14.48 -4.36
C ASP A 123 -42.26 -13.95 -5.31
N ILE A 124 -42.88 -14.87 -6.06
CA ILE A 124 -43.98 -14.56 -6.99
C ILE A 124 -45.21 -13.94 -6.31
N ARG A 125 -45.36 -14.11 -4.98
CA ARG A 125 -46.43 -13.51 -4.16
C ARG A 125 -45.97 -12.21 -3.50
N GLN A 126 -44.81 -11.68 -3.89
CA GLN A 126 -44.17 -10.50 -3.33
C GLN A 126 -43.88 -10.61 -1.82
N THR A 127 -43.68 -11.82 -1.32
CA THR A 127 -43.19 -12.04 0.05
C THR A 127 -41.67 -12.00 0.05
N VAL A 128 -41.07 -11.28 1.01
CA VAL A 128 -39.61 -11.23 1.16
C VAL A 128 -39.10 -12.61 1.57
N VAL A 129 -38.19 -13.17 0.77
CA VAL A 129 -37.54 -14.44 1.05
C VAL A 129 -36.09 -14.27 1.46
N SER A 130 -35.45 -13.16 1.11
CA SER A 130 -34.06 -12.85 1.46
C SER A 130 -33.86 -11.34 1.53
N THR A 131 -32.96 -10.89 2.40
CA THR A 131 -32.58 -9.49 2.55
C THR A 131 -31.06 -9.40 2.67
N SER A 132 -30.46 -8.49 1.90
CA SER A 132 -29.04 -8.18 1.92
C SER A 132 -28.83 -6.69 2.15
N THR A 133 -27.86 -6.33 2.98
CA THR A 133 -27.53 -4.94 3.28
C THR A 133 -26.08 -4.65 2.88
N TYR A 134 -25.88 -3.54 2.18
CA TYR A 134 -24.57 -3.02 1.78
C TYR A 134 -24.40 -1.59 2.27
N HIS A 135 -23.16 -1.24 2.56
CA HIS A 135 -22.78 0.14 2.86
C HIS A 135 -21.77 0.60 1.82
N PHE A 136 -21.90 1.84 1.36
CA PHE A 136 -20.86 2.50 0.57
C PHE A 136 -20.81 3.99 0.90
N ILE A 137 -19.67 4.60 0.61
CA ILE A 137 -19.45 6.03 0.76
C ILE A 137 -19.27 6.60 -0.65
N VAL A 138 -20.03 7.63 -1.01
CA VAL A 138 -19.79 8.42 -2.21
C VAL A 138 -18.96 9.63 -1.83
N ASP A 139 -17.80 9.73 -2.45
CA ASP A 139 -16.92 10.89 -2.36
C ASP A 139 -16.43 11.24 -3.76
N THR A 140 -16.75 12.45 -4.21
CA THR A 140 -16.42 12.95 -5.55
C THR A 140 -15.44 14.12 -5.51
N THR A 141 -15.04 14.53 -4.32
CA THR A 141 -14.17 15.68 -4.10
C THR A 141 -12.72 15.20 -4.17
N PRO A 142 -11.88 15.76 -5.06
CA PRO A 142 -10.47 15.44 -5.05
C PRO A 142 -9.79 15.90 -3.75
N PRO A 143 -8.69 15.23 -3.34
CA PRO A 143 -7.86 15.70 -2.25
C PRO A 143 -7.47 17.16 -2.42
N ARG A 144 -7.17 17.83 -1.30
CA ARG A 144 -6.55 19.16 -1.31
C ARG A 144 -5.17 19.14 -0.69
N TYR A 145 -4.40 20.17 -0.97
CA TYR A 145 -3.07 20.42 -0.41
C TYR A 145 -2.96 21.89 0.00
N LYS A 146 -2.00 22.22 0.87
CA LYS A 146 -1.72 23.59 1.31
C LYS A 146 -0.47 24.16 0.65
N SER A 147 0.63 23.41 0.66
CA SER A 147 1.93 23.90 0.19
C SER A 147 2.90 22.77 -0.11
N ILE A 148 3.88 23.05 -0.97
CA ILE A 148 5.05 22.21 -1.21
C ILE A 148 6.31 23.02 -0.90
N TYR A 149 7.28 22.42 -0.21
CA TYR A 149 8.53 23.08 0.15
C TYR A 149 9.63 22.05 0.49
N PRO A 150 10.92 22.38 0.29
CA PRO A 150 12.02 21.53 0.74
C PRO A 150 12.35 21.79 2.22
N SER A 151 13.04 20.87 2.89
CA SER A 151 13.68 21.13 4.18
C SER A 151 14.41 22.47 4.20
N GLN A 152 13.92 23.41 5.02
CA GLN A 152 14.44 24.78 5.08
C GLN A 152 15.79 24.90 5.80
N ASN A 153 16.19 23.85 6.52
CA ASN A 153 17.45 23.75 7.24
C ASN A 153 18.54 23.00 6.45
N ALA A 154 18.38 22.80 5.14
CA ALA A 154 19.35 22.08 4.32
C ALA A 154 20.73 22.75 4.25
N GLY A 155 20.80 24.09 4.42
CA GLY A 155 22.04 24.84 4.48
C GLY A 155 22.79 24.93 3.13
N TYR A 156 24.10 25.19 3.20
CA TYR A 156 25.04 25.23 2.06
C TYR A 156 24.65 26.17 0.92
N ASP A 157 24.00 27.28 1.24
CA ASP A 157 23.57 28.32 0.29
C ASP A 157 22.56 27.87 -0.77
N MET A 158 21.89 26.71 -0.57
CA MET A 158 20.83 26.24 -1.45
C MET A 158 19.69 27.27 -1.61
N VAL A 159 19.06 27.27 -2.79
CA VAL A 159 17.86 28.08 -3.04
C VAL A 159 16.62 27.22 -2.71
N LEU A 160 16.06 27.45 -1.52
CA LEU A 160 15.01 26.60 -0.93
C LEU A 160 13.60 27.21 -1.01
N SER A 161 13.41 28.27 -1.80
CA SER A 161 12.13 28.97 -1.96
C SER A 161 12.01 29.58 -3.35
N GLY A 162 10.80 30.03 -3.70
CA GLY A 162 10.52 30.64 -5.00
C GLY A 162 10.20 29.63 -6.11
N PRO A 163 10.07 30.11 -7.37
CA PRO A 163 9.59 29.31 -8.50
C PRO A 163 10.63 28.34 -9.07
N LEU A 164 11.91 28.49 -8.72
CA LEU A 164 13.00 27.59 -9.09
C LEU A 164 13.84 27.33 -7.84
N TRP A 165 13.92 26.08 -7.40
CA TRP A 165 14.80 25.68 -6.32
C TRP A 165 16.15 25.24 -6.87
N GLU A 166 17.20 25.44 -6.10
CA GLU A 166 18.53 24.92 -6.42
C GLU A 166 18.99 24.06 -5.25
N LEU A 167 19.02 22.75 -5.50
CA LEU A 167 19.26 21.72 -4.50
C LEU A 167 20.61 21.06 -4.76
N GLY A 168 21.22 20.48 -3.74
CA GLY A 168 22.43 19.66 -3.91
C GLY A 168 22.68 18.80 -2.69
N ARG A 169 23.85 18.14 -2.61
CA ARG A 169 24.18 17.07 -1.63
C ARG A 169 24.17 17.44 -0.14
N GLY A 170 24.14 18.71 0.22
CA GLY A 170 24.02 19.16 1.61
C GLY A 170 25.11 18.58 2.53
N GLY A 171 24.75 18.29 3.77
CA GLY A 171 25.64 17.77 4.82
C GLY A 171 25.14 16.49 5.48
N SER A 172 25.58 16.24 6.72
CA SER A 172 25.07 15.15 7.56
C SER A 172 23.59 15.41 7.91
N GLY A 173 22.73 14.40 7.76
CA GLY A 173 21.29 14.52 8.00
C GLY A 173 20.43 14.15 6.78
N GLN A 174 19.11 14.16 6.98
CA GLN A 174 18.12 13.85 5.95
C GLN A 174 17.34 15.10 5.57
N PHE A 175 17.32 15.41 4.28
CA PHE A 175 16.58 16.55 3.74
C PHE A 175 15.52 16.06 2.76
N SER A 176 14.30 16.57 2.92
CA SER A 176 13.11 16.03 2.25
C SER A 176 12.28 17.13 1.60
N ILE A 177 11.66 16.80 0.47
CA ILE A 177 10.61 17.60 -0.14
C ILE A 177 9.31 17.24 0.57
N PHE A 178 8.60 18.25 1.06
CA PHE A 178 7.33 18.09 1.76
C PHE A 178 6.18 18.56 0.89
N ALA A 179 5.07 17.85 0.99
CA ALA A 179 3.76 18.32 0.54
C ALA A 179 2.81 18.28 1.73
N ASP A 180 2.37 19.46 2.15
CA ASP A 180 1.69 19.71 3.43
C ASP A 180 0.21 20.02 3.25
N GLY A 181 -0.55 19.77 4.32
CA GLY A 181 -1.99 19.98 4.36
C GLY A 181 -2.71 19.11 3.34
N ILE A 182 -2.15 17.92 3.06
CA ILE A 182 -2.79 16.93 2.22
C ILE A 182 -3.93 16.31 3.02
N GLU A 183 -5.15 16.52 2.57
CA GLU A 183 -6.30 15.97 3.26
C GLU A 183 -7.47 15.75 2.32
N ASP A 184 -8.26 14.77 2.69
CA ASP A 184 -9.49 14.40 2.03
C ASP A 184 -10.45 13.79 3.07
N ALA A 185 -11.76 13.91 2.85
CA ALA A 185 -12.77 13.39 3.77
C ALA A 185 -12.84 11.85 3.76
N SER A 186 -12.60 11.21 2.60
CA SER A 186 -12.48 9.75 2.51
C SER A 186 -11.11 9.22 2.97
N GLY A 187 -10.13 10.11 3.15
CA GLY A 187 -8.76 9.74 3.51
C GLY A 187 -7.87 9.49 2.28
N ILE A 188 -6.56 9.38 2.51
CA ILE A 188 -5.58 9.31 1.41
C ILE A 188 -5.16 7.86 1.15
N ALA A 189 -5.38 7.38 -0.08
CA ALA A 189 -4.99 6.03 -0.47
C ALA A 189 -3.51 5.94 -0.85
N LYS A 190 -3.03 6.88 -1.67
CA LYS A 190 -1.64 6.88 -2.14
C LYS A 190 -1.19 8.27 -2.55
N ILE A 191 0.11 8.49 -2.42
CA ILE A 191 0.76 9.72 -2.88
C ILE A 191 1.99 9.33 -3.69
N ARG A 192 2.13 9.91 -4.87
CA ARG A 192 3.26 9.67 -5.77
C ARG A 192 3.99 10.97 -6.07
N LEU A 193 5.30 10.88 -6.23
CA LEU A 193 6.15 11.94 -6.74
C LEU A 193 6.79 11.50 -8.04
N VAL A 194 6.37 12.11 -9.14
CA VAL A 194 6.97 11.91 -10.45
C VAL A 194 7.98 13.03 -10.70
N ILE A 195 9.24 12.67 -10.88
CA ILE A 195 10.29 13.61 -11.26
C ILE A 195 10.42 13.59 -12.78
N LYS A 196 10.36 14.76 -13.42
CA LYS A 196 10.43 14.88 -14.88
C LYS A 196 11.50 15.87 -15.30
N ARG A 197 12.12 15.61 -16.45
CA ARG A 197 12.95 16.58 -17.18
C ARG A 197 12.09 17.68 -17.79
N SER A 198 12.73 18.78 -18.19
CA SER A 198 12.09 19.88 -18.92
C SER A 198 11.39 19.45 -20.21
N ASN A 199 11.86 18.39 -20.88
CA ASN A 199 11.22 17.83 -22.08
C ASN A 199 9.99 16.92 -21.79
N GLY A 200 9.60 16.78 -20.52
CA GLY A 200 8.47 15.96 -20.06
C GLY A 200 8.79 14.48 -19.82
N SER A 201 9.98 14.01 -20.18
CA SER A 201 10.40 12.62 -19.89
C SER A 201 10.49 12.36 -18.38
N VAL A 202 10.07 11.17 -17.96
CA VAL A 202 10.10 10.75 -16.55
C VAL A 202 11.52 10.32 -16.17
N VAL A 203 12.05 10.92 -15.10
CA VAL A 203 13.27 10.49 -14.42
C VAL A 203 12.94 9.36 -13.45
N SER A 204 11.91 9.57 -12.62
CA SER A 204 11.47 8.59 -11.62
C SER A 204 10.01 8.78 -11.24
N ASP A 205 9.43 7.74 -10.65
CA ASP A 205 8.05 7.71 -10.19
C ASP A 205 8.00 6.98 -8.84
N ASN A 206 7.90 7.75 -7.77
CA ASN A 206 8.15 7.30 -6.41
C ASN A 206 6.85 7.28 -5.61
N ASN A 207 6.57 6.18 -4.91
CA ASN A 207 5.55 6.17 -3.87
C ASN A 207 6.09 6.88 -2.63
N LEU A 208 5.27 7.73 -2.02
CA LEU A 208 5.65 8.54 -0.87
C LEU A 208 5.06 7.99 0.41
N SER A 209 5.83 8.11 1.50
CA SER A 209 5.29 7.96 2.84
C SER A 209 4.38 9.14 3.18
N TYR A 210 3.32 8.87 3.93
CA TYR A 210 2.34 9.85 4.37
C TYR A 210 2.25 9.86 5.90
N ASP A 211 2.55 11.01 6.50
CA ASP A 211 2.37 11.31 7.91
C ASP A 211 0.93 11.77 8.13
N THR A 212 0.05 10.82 8.43
CA THR A 212 -1.40 11.05 8.60
C THR A 212 -1.69 12.09 9.68
N ALA A 213 -0.92 12.11 10.77
CA ALA A 213 -1.13 13.04 11.89
C ALA A 213 -0.86 14.49 11.47
N ASN A 214 0.20 14.73 10.70
CA ASN A 214 0.56 16.06 10.21
C ASN A 214 -0.01 16.39 8.82
N LYS A 215 -0.74 15.46 8.19
CA LYS A 215 -1.29 15.63 6.84
C LYS A 215 -0.19 15.98 5.83
N ARG A 216 0.91 15.23 5.90
CA ARG A 216 2.18 15.57 5.22
C ARG A 216 2.73 14.36 4.46
N ALA A 217 2.94 14.51 3.17
CA ALA A 217 3.80 13.59 2.42
C ALA A 217 5.24 14.10 2.42
N PHE A 218 6.20 13.20 2.33
CA PHE A 218 7.59 13.58 2.21
C PHE A 218 8.40 12.64 1.33
N TYR A 219 9.38 13.20 0.64
CA TYR A 219 10.37 12.49 -0.16
C TYR A 219 11.78 12.92 0.25
N PRO A 220 12.58 12.06 0.89
CA PRO A 220 13.97 12.40 1.17
C PRO A 220 14.71 12.50 -0.17
N TRP A 221 15.24 13.67 -0.49
CA TRP A 221 16.09 13.81 -1.68
C TRP A 221 17.54 13.47 -1.35
N ILE A 222 17.95 13.68 -0.09
CA ILE A 222 19.27 13.32 0.45
C ILE A 222 19.19 12.73 1.84
N LYS A 223 20.11 11.81 2.12
CA LYS A 223 20.48 11.36 3.47
C LYS A 223 21.99 11.22 3.58
N ASP A 224 22.58 11.85 4.60
CA ASP A 224 24.01 11.76 4.95
C ASP A 224 24.92 12.01 3.74
N MET A 225 24.66 13.12 3.05
CA MET A 225 25.33 13.54 1.81
C MET A 225 25.12 12.63 0.59
N ASN A 226 24.30 11.58 0.70
CA ASN A 226 23.98 10.68 -0.39
C ASN A 226 22.65 11.07 -1.05
N THR A 227 22.71 11.29 -2.37
CA THR A 227 21.54 11.41 -3.23
C THR A 227 20.64 10.17 -3.08
N GLN A 228 19.36 10.39 -2.81
CA GLN A 228 18.40 9.30 -2.63
C GLN A 228 17.93 8.73 -3.97
N ALA A 229 17.53 7.47 -3.95
CA ALA A 229 17.06 6.76 -5.14
C ALA A 229 15.86 7.48 -5.78
N GLY A 230 15.95 7.75 -7.08
CA GLY A 230 14.92 8.43 -7.86
C GLY A 230 15.23 9.90 -8.16
N MET A 231 16.12 10.55 -7.39
CA MET A 231 16.64 11.87 -7.76
C MET A 231 17.47 11.79 -9.06
N PRO A 232 17.46 12.84 -9.90
CA PRO A 232 18.32 12.91 -11.08
C PRO A 232 19.79 12.99 -10.66
N SER A 233 20.69 12.64 -11.59
CA SER A 233 22.09 13.09 -11.51
C SER A 233 22.28 14.26 -12.47
N SER A 234 22.82 15.37 -11.97
CA SER A 234 23.03 16.62 -12.71
C SER A 234 24.04 17.47 -11.95
N ASP A 235 24.59 18.45 -12.65
CA ASP A 235 25.65 19.32 -12.15
C ASP A 235 25.21 20.80 -12.33
N LEU A 236 23.98 21.06 -11.86
CA LEU A 236 23.22 22.33 -11.96
C LEU A 236 23.02 22.85 -13.39
N ASP A 237 22.94 21.94 -14.36
CA ASP A 237 22.88 22.24 -15.78
C ASP A 237 21.56 21.83 -16.46
N GLU A 238 20.71 21.09 -15.75
CA GLU A 238 19.39 20.66 -16.23
C GLU A 238 18.30 21.01 -15.21
N GLU A 239 17.16 21.50 -15.73
CA GLU A 239 15.97 21.75 -14.92
C GLU A 239 14.99 20.57 -14.93
N PHE A 240 14.53 20.23 -13.73
CA PHE A 240 13.57 19.17 -13.44
C PHE A 240 12.33 19.71 -12.75
N THR A 241 11.29 18.88 -12.65
CA THR A 241 10.08 19.20 -11.90
C THR A 241 9.67 18.09 -10.94
N PHE A 242 9.27 18.48 -9.73
CA PHE A 242 8.53 17.64 -8.79
C PHE A 242 7.04 17.69 -9.11
N ASN A 243 6.44 16.54 -9.43
CA ASN A 243 5.02 16.42 -9.79
C ASN A 243 4.33 15.49 -8.78
N PHE A 244 3.65 16.06 -7.79
CA PHE A 244 2.91 15.29 -6.79
C PHE A 244 1.53 14.90 -7.31
N ILE A 245 1.18 13.63 -7.14
CA ILE A 245 -0.12 13.06 -7.49
C ILE A 245 -0.69 12.42 -6.23
N VAL A 246 -1.81 12.95 -5.73
CA VAL A 246 -2.50 12.45 -4.53
C VAL A 246 -3.77 11.76 -4.98
N THR A 247 -3.99 10.54 -4.52
CA THR A 247 -5.23 9.79 -4.75
C THR A 247 -5.88 9.44 -3.41
N ASP A 248 -7.16 9.76 -3.24
CA ASP A 248 -7.95 9.38 -2.06
C ASP A 248 -8.43 7.91 -2.11
N LEU A 249 -9.12 7.47 -1.07
CA LEU A 249 -9.69 6.13 -0.96
C LEU A 249 -10.86 5.88 -1.94
N ALA A 250 -11.55 6.93 -2.41
CA ALA A 250 -12.59 6.83 -3.43
C ALA A 250 -12.05 6.77 -4.87
N GLY A 251 -10.77 7.11 -5.06
CA GLY A 251 -10.06 7.13 -6.34
C GLY A 251 -10.03 8.50 -7.02
N ASN A 252 -10.50 9.59 -6.39
CA ASN A 252 -10.32 10.93 -6.96
C ASN A 252 -8.83 11.30 -6.91
N THR A 253 -8.37 12.05 -7.91
CA THR A 253 -6.96 12.39 -8.05
C THR A 253 -6.75 13.90 -8.09
N LEU A 254 -5.84 14.39 -7.25
CA LEU A 254 -5.28 15.73 -7.29
C LEU A 254 -3.89 15.68 -7.94
N ASN A 255 -3.69 16.47 -8.99
CA ASN A 255 -2.35 16.76 -9.53
C ASN A 255 -1.91 18.14 -9.03
N ILE A 256 -0.88 18.18 -8.18
CA ILE A 256 -0.33 19.44 -7.67
C ILE A 256 0.47 20.12 -8.79
N PRO A 257 0.38 21.46 -8.97
CA PRO A 257 1.20 22.19 -9.94
C PRO A 257 2.69 21.84 -9.81
N PRO A 258 3.41 21.60 -10.94
CA PRO A 258 4.80 21.19 -10.88
C PRO A 258 5.71 22.25 -10.26
N GLN A 259 6.61 21.82 -9.37
CA GLN A 259 7.66 22.68 -8.80
C GLN A 259 8.99 22.44 -9.50
N ARG A 260 9.60 23.52 -10.01
CA ARG A 260 10.86 23.46 -10.76
C ARG A 260 12.06 23.44 -9.82
N PHE A 261 13.10 22.69 -10.20
CA PHE A 261 14.38 22.69 -9.50
C PHE A 261 15.57 22.37 -10.41
N LEU A 262 16.75 22.86 -10.02
CA LEU A 262 18.07 22.38 -10.44
C LEU A 262 18.64 21.49 -9.35
N TYR A 263 19.52 20.55 -9.72
CA TYR A 263 20.17 19.65 -8.78
C TYR A 263 21.66 19.48 -9.05
N ASP A 264 22.46 19.50 -7.98
CA ASP A 264 23.88 19.18 -7.99
C ASP A 264 24.15 17.88 -7.20
N ASP A 265 24.59 16.85 -7.91
CA ASP A 265 25.15 15.65 -7.29
C ASP A 265 26.50 15.23 -7.86
N GLN A 266 27.08 16.01 -8.76
CA GLN A 266 28.34 15.67 -9.39
C GLN A 266 29.47 16.42 -8.71
N MET A 267 30.59 15.74 -8.45
CA MET A 267 31.77 16.38 -7.83
C MET A 267 32.61 17.16 -8.86
N GLY A 268 32.48 16.77 -10.14
CA GLY A 268 33.46 17.08 -11.18
C GLY A 268 34.85 16.49 -10.89
N GLU A 269 35.85 16.91 -11.66
CA GLU A 269 37.20 16.35 -11.58
C GLU A 269 38.19 17.24 -10.79
N PHE A 270 39.13 16.59 -10.10
CA PHE A 270 40.35 17.19 -9.58
C PHE A 270 41.46 16.14 -9.45
N THR A 271 42.70 16.60 -9.47
CA THR A 271 43.87 15.71 -9.35
C THR A 271 44.99 16.35 -8.54
N PRO A 272 45.57 15.67 -7.54
CA PRO A 272 46.87 16.07 -7.00
C PRO A 272 47.91 16.08 -8.12
N PHE A 273 48.63 17.18 -8.25
CA PHE A 273 49.45 17.46 -9.42
C PHE A 273 50.93 17.58 -9.09
N ALA A 274 51.27 18.37 -8.08
CA ALA A 274 52.66 18.60 -7.70
C ALA A 274 52.83 18.79 -6.19
N VAL A 275 54.03 18.54 -5.69
CA VAL A 275 54.43 18.86 -4.31
C VAL A 275 55.63 19.79 -4.36
N HIS A 276 55.67 20.78 -3.48
CA HIS A 276 56.83 21.65 -3.40
C HIS A 276 58.05 20.90 -2.82
N ASP A 277 59.20 21.09 -3.45
CA ASP A 277 60.49 20.57 -2.98
C ASP A 277 61.57 21.62 -3.24
N SER A 278 61.97 22.31 -2.18
CA SER A 278 63.02 23.36 -2.18
C SER A 278 64.37 22.90 -2.71
N ARG A 279 64.62 21.59 -2.83
CA ARG A 279 65.87 21.03 -3.36
C ARG A 279 65.91 21.00 -4.90
N VAL A 280 64.79 21.27 -5.57
CA VAL A 280 64.64 21.08 -7.01
C VAL A 280 64.58 22.43 -7.74
N SER A 281 65.44 22.61 -8.74
CA SER A 281 65.55 23.85 -9.54
C SER A 281 64.58 23.95 -10.71
N THR A 282 63.73 22.93 -10.93
CA THR A 282 62.71 22.87 -12.00
C THR A 282 61.30 22.77 -11.43
N SER A 283 60.28 23.08 -12.23
CA SER A 283 58.88 22.96 -11.84
C SER A 283 58.05 22.32 -12.95
N VAL A 284 57.10 21.49 -12.57
CA VAL A 284 56.08 20.92 -13.48
C VAL A 284 54.78 21.72 -13.52
N VAL A 285 54.64 22.74 -12.66
CA VAL A 285 53.48 23.63 -12.62
C VAL A 285 53.64 24.71 -13.70
N PRO A 286 52.70 24.85 -14.65
CA PRO A 286 52.77 25.87 -15.70
C PRO A 286 52.92 27.28 -15.12
N GLY A 287 53.80 28.09 -15.72
CA GLY A 287 54.05 29.47 -15.28
C GLY A 287 54.96 29.61 -14.04
N ILE A 288 55.39 28.50 -13.42
CA ILE A 288 56.28 28.50 -12.26
C ILE A 288 57.62 27.88 -12.67
N SER A 289 58.74 28.53 -12.32
CA SER A 289 60.07 28.17 -12.84
C SER A 289 60.79 27.06 -12.08
N SER A 290 60.54 26.89 -10.77
CA SER A 290 61.31 25.97 -9.91
C SER A 290 60.51 25.51 -8.68
N GLY A 291 60.97 24.46 -8.01
CA GLY A 291 60.49 24.07 -6.68
C GLY A 291 59.28 23.15 -6.64
N TYR A 292 58.80 22.59 -7.76
CA TYR A 292 57.64 21.69 -7.77
C TYR A 292 57.90 20.41 -8.56
N VAL A 293 57.76 19.27 -7.90
CA VAL A 293 57.90 17.93 -8.51
C VAL A 293 56.53 17.28 -8.71
N PRO A 294 56.37 16.38 -9.71
CA PRO A 294 55.13 15.65 -9.89
C PRO A 294 54.70 14.90 -8.64
N PHE A 295 53.43 15.03 -8.26
CA PHE A 295 52.84 14.19 -7.23
C PHE A 295 52.79 12.74 -7.72
N LYS A 296 53.25 11.81 -6.88
CA LYS A 296 53.13 10.37 -7.12
C LYS A 296 53.09 9.62 -5.79
N ARG A 297 52.41 8.47 -5.78
CA ARG A 297 52.40 7.59 -4.61
C ARG A 297 53.83 7.14 -4.27
N GLY A 298 54.19 7.22 -3.00
CA GLY A 298 55.52 6.93 -2.47
C GLY A 298 56.54 8.08 -2.59
N LEU A 299 56.13 9.26 -3.06
CA LEU A 299 57.01 10.45 -3.11
C LEU A 299 57.50 10.80 -1.69
N THR A 300 58.82 10.94 -1.53
CA THR A 300 59.42 11.35 -0.26
C THR A 300 59.35 12.87 -0.10
N VAL A 301 58.72 13.34 0.97
CA VAL A 301 58.55 14.76 1.31
C VAL A 301 59.38 15.09 2.55
N LEU A 302 60.21 16.12 2.42
CA LEU A 302 61.06 16.64 3.50
C LEU A 302 60.35 17.75 4.28
N GLU A 303 59.69 18.66 3.56
CA GLU A 303 59.08 19.86 4.12
C GLU A 303 57.83 19.52 4.93
N ASN A 304 57.77 20.00 6.17
CA ASN A 304 56.54 19.99 6.96
C ASN A 304 56.44 21.33 7.70
N PRO A 305 55.40 22.15 7.46
CA PRO A 305 54.25 21.91 6.57
C PRO A 305 54.66 21.79 5.10
N TYR A 306 54.03 20.88 4.39
CA TYR A 306 54.26 20.66 2.96
C TYR A 306 53.27 21.49 2.14
N LYS A 307 53.61 21.74 0.87
CA LYS A 307 52.73 22.40 -0.08
C LYS A 307 52.34 21.43 -1.19
N LEU A 308 51.05 21.25 -1.37
CA LEU A 308 50.46 20.38 -2.39
C LEU A 308 49.72 21.24 -3.41
N VAL A 309 49.93 20.97 -4.69
CA VAL A 309 49.22 21.61 -5.80
C VAL A 309 48.14 20.64 -6.29
N ILE A 310 46.89 21.10 -6.28
CA ILE A 310 45.74 20.41 -6.86
C ILE A 310 45.44 21.07 -8.21
N ARG A 311 45.34 20.26 -9.26
CA ARG A 311 44.92 20.68 -10.60
C ARG A 311 43.43 20.40 -10.78
N ILE A 312 42.68 21.43 -11.17
CA ILE A 312 41.23 21.41 -11.36
C ILE A 312 40.91 21.92 -12.77
N PRO A 313 40.06 21.25 -13.57
CA PRO A 313 39.61 21.79 -14.85
C PRO A 313 38.93 23.14 -14.65
N ARG A 314 39.16 24.10 -15.55
CA ARG A 314 38.48 25.42 -15.49
C ARG A 314 36.97 25.28 -15.54
N THR A 315 36.47 24.29 -16.27
CA THR A 315 35.04 23.94 -16.33
C THR A 315 34.48 23.46 -15.00
N ASN A 316 35.32 23.04 -14.05
CA ASN A 316 34.93 22.60 -12.70
C ASN A 316 35.41 23.56 -11.59
N TRP A 317 35.85 24.79 -11.92
CA TRP A 317 36.32 25.76 -10.94
C TRP A 317 35.22 26.78 -10.61
N LYS A 318 34.89 26.94 -9.31
CA LYS A 318 33.73 27.74 -8.85
C LYS A 318 33.65 29.16 -9.44
N PRO A 319 34.75 29.94 -9.55
CA PRO A 319 34.72 31.25 -10.22
C PRO A 319 34.27 31.24 -11.68
N TYR A 320 34.40 30.12 -12.41
CA TYR A 320 34.04 30.02 -13.83
C TYR A 320 32.69 29.33 -14.07
N ARG A 321 32.13 28.65 -13.06
CA ARG A 321 30.89 27.89 -13.17
C ARG A 321 30.17 27.83 -11.84
N ASN A 322 28.85 28.03 -11.84
CA ASN A 322 28.08 27.98 -10.59
C ASN A 322 28.22 26.62 -9.89
N GLY A 323 28.01 25.48 -10.55
CA GLY A 323 28.29 24.12 -10.03
C GLY A 323 29.79 23.74 -10.01
N GLY A 324 30.70 24.71 -9.96
CA GLY A 324 32.13 24.45 -9.88
C GLY A 324 32.60 24.26 -8.43
N MET A 325 33.72 23.55 -8.29
CA MET A 325 34.34 23.25 -7.01
C MET A 325 35.29 24.36 -6.51
N SER A 326 35.46 24.43 -5.20
CA SER A 326 36.48 25.19 -4.46
C SER A 326 37.20 24.29 -3.45
N ILE A 327 38.26 24.77 -2.80
CA ILE A 327 38.95 24.04 -1.73
C ILE A 327 38.82 24.81 -0.42
N THR A 328 38.44 24.11 0.65
CA THR A 328 38.57 24.61 2.02
C THR A 328 39.89 24.11 2.61
N ASN A 329 40.72 24.99 3.16
CA ASN A 329 41.91 24.62 3.93
C ASN A 329 42.13 25.58 5.13
N ASN A 330 41.73 25.13 6.31
CA ASN A 330 41.90 25.85 7.57
C ASN A 330 43.25 25.58 8.25
N TYR A 331 44.09 24.69 7.70
CA TYR A 331 45.43 24.47 8.24
C TYR A 331 46.37 25.62 7.89
N GLY A 332 46.52 25.89 6.60
CA GLY A 332 47.50 26.86 6.08
C GLY A 332 47.00 27.71 4.91
N GLY A 333 45.70 27.66 4.61
CA GLY A 333 45.08 28.45 3.55
C GLY A 333 45.17 27.83 2.15
N VAL A 334 44.51 28.51 1.20
CA VAL A 334 44.40 28.11 -0.21
C VAL A 334 44.86 29.28 -1.07
N GLN A 335 45.68 29.00 -2.08
CA GLN A 335 46.16 30.00 -3.03
C GLN A 335 46.09 29.46 -4.46
N VAL A 336 45.51 30.23 -5.39
CA VAL A 336 45.67 29.96 -6.83
C VAL A 336 47.10 30.34 -7.22
N LEU A 337 47.87 29.35 -7.67
CA LEU A 337 49.29 29.50 -8.00
C LEU A 337 49.50 29.92 -9.46
N SER A 338 48.79 29.27 -10.38
CA SER A 338 48.76 29.62 -11.80
C SER A 338 47.52 29.05 -12.50
N GLU A 339 47.28 29.48 -13.74
CA GLU A 339 46.21 28.99 -14.60
C GLU A 339 46.70 28.88 -16.05
N ASP A 340 46.17 27.91 -16.80
CA ASP A 340 46.35 27.82 -18.25
C ASP A 340 44.98 27.82 -18.98
N ALA A 341 44.93 27.43 -20.25
CA ALA A 341 43.68 27.40 -21.03
C ALA A 341 42.68 26.34 -20.53
N THR A 342 43.13 25.32 -19.81
CA THR A 342 42.36 24.13 -19.46
C THR A 342 42.21 23.96 -17.95
N TYR A 343 43.21 24.33 -17.15
CA TYR A 343 43.29 24.03 -15.73
C TYR A 343 43.63 25.24 -14.84
N VAL A 344 43.18 25.13 -13.59
CA VAL A 344 43.58 25.97 -12.45
C VAL A 344 44.47 25.14 -11.53
N TYR A 345 45.61 25.70 -11.11
CA TYR A 345 46.56 25.06 -10.21
C TYR A 345 46.50 25.73 -8.83
N VAL A 346 45.99 25.01 -7.84
CA VAL A 346 45.72 25.52 -6.50
C VAL A 346 46.71 24.93 -5.51
N GLU A 347 47.53 25.78 -4.88
CA GLU A 347 48.42 25.39 -3.78
C GLU A 347 47.67 25.41 -2.44
N VAL A 348 47.90 24.36 -1.64
CA VAL A 348 47.49 24.27 -0.25
C VAL A 348 48.68 23.93 0.65
N LYS A 349 48.78 24.63 1.79
CA LYS A 349 49.78 24.38 2.85
C LYS A 349 49.18 23.48 3.92
N LEU A 350 49.79 22.32 4.18
CA LEU A 350 49.23 21.25 5.01
C LEU A 350 50.26 20.69 6.00
N PRO A 351 49.84 20.26 7.21
CA PRO A 351 50.70 19.51 8.13
C PRO A 351 50.85 18.05 7.69
N GLN A 352 51.93 17.40 8.08
CA GLN A 352 52.09 15.95 7.96
C GLN A 352 51.03 15.19 8.75
N GLY A 353 50.56 14.07 8.19
CA GLY A 353 49.76 13.08 8.90
C GLY A 353 48.32 12.98 8.39
N ALA A 354 47.45 12.42 9.23
CA ALA A 354 46.03 12.32 8.94
C ALA A 354 45.39 13.71 9.03
N LEU A 355 44.73 14.13 7.94
CA LEU A 355 44.06 15.42 7.83
C LEU A 355 42.57 15.24 8.08
N ASP A 356 41.96 16.22 8.74
CA ASP A 356 40.53 16.19 9.07
C ASP A 356 39.70 16.90 7.99
N GLY A 357 38.61 16.26 7.54
CA GLY A 357 37.74 16.77 6.49
C GLY A 357 37.02 18.08 6.84
N ASN A 358 36.81 18.40 8.13
CA ASN A 358 36.27 19.70 8.54
C ASN A 358 37.23 20.86 8.26
N TYR A 359 38.53 20.56 8.13
CA TYR A 359 39.57 21.57 7.94
C TYR A 359 40.18 21.54 6.55
N TYR A 360 40.18 20.39 5.86
CA TYR A 360 40.69 20.27 4.50
C TYR A 360 39.80 19.38 3.63
N ARG A 361 39.13 19.98 2.64
CA ARG A 361 38.22 19.26 1.74
C ARG A 361 37.95 20.01 0.43
N PRO A 362 37.59 19.29 -0.65
CA PRO A 362 36.99 19.88 -1.82
C PRO A 362 35.51 20.20 -1.55
N VAL A 363 35.01 21.32 -2.02
CA VAL A 363 33.62 21.76 -1.82
C VAL A 363 33.02 22.06 -3.19
N ASN A 364 32.00 21.29 -3.60
CA ASN A 364 31.13 21.72 -4.71
C ASN A 364 29.95 22.54 -4.17
N THR A 365 29.19 23.12 -5.08
CA THR A 365 28.04 23.94 -4.78
C THR A 365 26.95 23.12 -4.10
N TYR A 366 26.32 23.72 -3.08
CA TYR A 366 25.26 23.09 -2.30
C TYR A 366 25.65 21.79 -1.56
N GLN A 367 26.94 21.58 -1.23
CA GLN A 367 27.36 20.42 -0.45
C GLN A 367 28.49 20.74 0.55
N TRP A 368 28.56 19.96 1.62
CA TRP A 368 29.60 20.09 2.65
C TRP A 368 30.98 19.68 2.13
N SER A 369 31.07 18.54 1.44
CA SER A 369 32.30 18.05 0.78
C SER A 369 31.95 17.31 -0.50
N GLY A 370 32.73 17.53 -1.56
CA GLY A 370 32.60 16.79 -2.81
C GLY A 370 33.36 15.47 -2.85
N GLY A 371 34.35 15.28 -1.98
CA GLY A 371 35.23 14.11 -1.99
C GLY A 371 36.28 14.17 -0.88
N ASP A 372 37.29 13.31 -0.95
CA ASP A 372 38.35 13.24 0.04
C ASP A 372 39.70 13.66 -0.57
N LEU A 373 40.19 14.84 -0.17
CA LEU A 373 41.56 15.29 -0.47
C LEU A 373 42.57 14.87 0.61
N GLY A 374 42.12 14.57 1.83
CA GLY A 374 42.95 14.18 2.96
C GLY A 374 43.64 12.83 2.74
N GLN A 375 42.99 11.90 2.02
CA GLN A 375 43.56 10.59 1.69
C GLN A 375 44.93 10.67 1.01
N TYR A 376 45.20 11.72 0.21
CA TYR A 376 46.44 11.84 -0.56
C TYR A 376 47.66 12.05 0.33
N ALA A 377 47.48 12.57 1.55
CA ALA A 377 48.56 12.69 2.53
C ALA A 377 49.16 11.32 2.90
N SER A 378 48.34 10.26 2.90
CA SER A 378 48.78 8.89 3.18
C SER A 378 49.61 8.26 2.05
N TRP A 379 49.62 8.88 0.87
CA TRP A 379 50.38 8.38 -0.28
C TRP A 379 51.81 8.92 -0.32
N LEU A 380 52.14 9.86 0.57
CA LEU A 380 53.46 10.46 0.69
C LEU A 380 54.29 9.69 1.72
N ASN A 381 55.58 9.52 1.42
CA ASN A 381 56.57 9.05 2.38
C ASN A 381 57.22 10.25 3.03
N TRP A 382 57.48 10.18 4.33
CA TRP A 382 58.05 11.29 5.06
C TRP A 382 59.53 11.05 5.33
N ASP A 383 60.36 12.02 4.96
CA ASP A 383 61.77 11.99 5.30
C ASP A 383 61.94 11.90 6.83
N PRO A 384 62.80 11.04 7.37
CA PRO A 384 63.05 10.96 8.81
C PRO A 384 63.48 12.28 9.45
N ALA A 385 64.07 13.20 8.68
CA ALA A 385 64.46 14.54 9.14
C ALA A 385 63.28 15.52 9.20
N SER A 386 62.11 15.17 8.63
CA SER A 386 60.92 16.01 8.68
C SER A 386 60.39 16.14 10.12
N VAL A 387 60.14 17.37 10.55
CA VAL A 387 59.60 17.64 11.89
C VAL A 387 58.19 17.07 11.96
N LYS A 388 57.92 16.13 12.87
CA LYS A 388 56.60 15.50 12.97
C LYS A 388 55.54 16.47 13.47
N SER A 389 54.39 16.56 12.81
CA SER A 389 53.21 17.29 13.30
C SER A 389 52.60 16.62 14.55
N PRO A 390 51.86 17.36 15.39
CA PRO A 390 51.16 16.80 16.55
C PRO A 390 50.26 15.63 16.14
N ALA A 391 50.13 14.64 17.02
CA ALA A 391 49.23 13.51 16.81
C ALA A 391 48.69 13.00 18.13
N TRP A 392 47.44 12.55 18.11
CA TRP A 392 46.80 11.92 19.25
C TRP A 392 47.40 10.55 19.58
N GLY A 393 47.39 10.21 20.87
CA GLY A 393 47.65 8.87 21.38
C GLY A 393 46.40 8.00 21.34
N SER A 394 46.51 6.76 21.82
CA SER A 394 45.39 5.83 21.95
C SER A 394 45.21 5.47 23.43
N SER A 395 44.10 5.77 24.11
CA SER A 395 42.89 6.52 23.70
C SER A 395 43.12 8.05 23.67
N PRO A 396 42.61 8.81 22.66
CA PRO A 396 42.96 10.23 22.53
C PRO A 396 42.47 11.14 23.66
N ILE A 397 41.19 11.00 24.02
CA ILE A 397 40.53 11.76 25.09
C ILE A 397 39.80 10.78 25.98
N GLU A 398 40.00 10.92 27.29
CA GLU A 398 39.30 10.12 28.28
C GLU A 398 38.62 11.02 29.31
N ARG A 399 37.44 10.59 29.77
CA ARG A 399 36.69 11.21 30.86
C ARG A 399 36.70 10.31 32.08
N GLN A 400 36.79 10.91 33.26
CA GLN A 400 36.72 10.20 34.53
C GLN A 400 35.33 10.35 35.14
N LYS A 401 34.72 9.23 35.56
CA LYS A 401 33.51 9.22 36.38
C LYS A 401 33.87 9.47 37.86
N ALA A 402 32.88 9.83 38.67
CA ALA A 402 33.06 10.07 40.10
C ALA A 402 33.55 8.84 40.89
N ASP A 403 33.34 7.63 40.39
CA ASP A 403 33.89 6.38 40.96
C ASP A 403 35.38 6.15 40.63
N GLY A 404 36.00 7.06 39.88
CA GLY A 404 37.40 7.01 39.48
C GLY A 404 37.66 6.31 38.14
N THR A 405 36.65 5.68 37.52
CA THR A 405 36.80 4.96 36.25
C THR A 405 36.99 5.91 35.06
N TRP A 406 37.87 5.55 34.14
CA TRP A 406 38.12 6.29 32.90
C TRP A 406 37.50 5.58 31.71
N PHE A 407 36.95 6.35 30.77
CA PHE A 407 36.47 5.84 29.50
C PHE A 407 36.90 6.77 28.36
N ASN A 408 37.13 6.19 27.18
CA ASN A 408 37.43 6.95 25.97
C ASN A 408 36.17 7.70 25.53
N SER A 409 36.22 9.04 25.59
CA SER A 409 35.07 9.88 25.22
C SER A 409 34.98 10.16 23.73
N VAL A 410 35.98 9.80 22.93
CA VAL A 410 35.91 9.92 21.46
C VAL A 410 35.00 8.84 20.87
N ASN A 411 34.98 7.65 21.47
CA ASN A 411 34.03 6.60 21.10
C ASN A 411 32.61 7.01 21.53
N TRP A 412 31.60 6.56 20.80
CA TRP A 412 30.21 6.77 21.18
C TRP A 412 29.89 6.11 22.52
N ASN A 413 29.49 6.92 23.50
CA ASN A 413 28.99 6.47 24.79
C ASN A 413 27.53 6.95 24.94
N LEU A 414 26.58 6.01 24.87
CA LEU A 414 25.14 6.28 24.96
C LEU A 414 24.65 5.92 26.37
N PHE A 415 24.41 6.92 27.21
CA PHE A 415 23.90 6.71 28.57
C PHE A 415 22.38 6.64 28.57
N LYS A 416 21.87 5.55 29.15
CA LYS A 416 20.44 5.27 29.33
C LYS A 416 19.92 5.94 30.60
N ALA A 417 18.60 6.05 30.72
CA ALA A 417 17.96 6.55 31.95
C ALA A 417 18.42 5.79 33.22
N SER A 418 18.67 4.48 33.11
CA SER A 418 19.16 3.63 34.20
C SER A 418 20.60 3.93 34.63
N ASP A 419 21.39 4.58 33.77
CA ASP A 419 22.79 4.90 34.06
C ASP A 419 22.92 6.22 34.84
N MET A 420 21.83 7.00 34.91
CA MET A 420 21.81 8.33 35.50
C MET A 420 21.48 8.29 37.01
N PRO A 421 22.04 9.21 37.82
CA PRO A 421 22.87 10.35 37.42
C PRO A 421 24.34 9.98 37.22
N ILE A 422 25.02 10.69 36.31
CA ILE A 422 26.46 10.52 36.03
C ILE A 422 27.18 11.80 36.35
N LYS A 423 28.28 11.70 37.11
CA LYS A 423 29.17 12.83 37.40
C LYS A 423 30.53 12.58 36.78
N LEU A 424 30.92 13.43 35.83
CA LEU A 424 32.25 13.47 35.26
C LEU A 424 33.10 14.48 36.03
N THR A 425 34.37 14.16 36.30
CA THR A 425 35.22 14.95 37.21
C THR A 425 36.46 15.52 36.52
N ASN A 426 37.14 14.70 35.73
CA ASN A 426 38.39 15.05 35.05
C ASN A 426 38.35 14.65 33.57
N ILE A 427 39.17 15.31 32.77
CA ILE A 427 39.45 14.99 31.37
C ILE A 427 40.95 14.78 31.20
N ARG A 428 41.34 13.73 30.47
CA ARG A 428 42.73 13.40 30.15
C ARG A 428 42.92 13.38 28.65
N PHE A 429 43.95 14.08 28.18
CA PHE A 429 44.37 14.12 26.78
C PHE A 429 45.64 13.30 26.63
N ASN A 430 45.66 12.36 25.69
CA ASN A 430 46.85 11.57 25.37
C ASN A 430 47.32 11.91 23.95
N VAL A 431 48.60 12.24 23.83
CA VAL A 431 49.25 12.64 22.58
C VAL A 431 50.53 11.83 22.38
N GLN A 432 51.04 11.82 21.17
CA GLN A 432 52.38 11.32 20.90
C GLN A 432 53.43 12.36 21.29
N ALA A 433 54.56 11.91 21.84
CA ALA A 433 55.66 12.80 22.20
C ALA A 433 56.22 13.54 20.96
N ARG A 434 56.56 14.82 21.13
CA ARG A 434 57.20 15.67 20.12
C ARG A 434 58.41 16.40 20.72
N PRO A 435 59.38 16.83 19.88
CA PRO A 435 60.58 17.55 20.35
C PRO A 435 60.32 19.04 20.66
N TYR A 436 59.06 19.47 20.64
CA TYR A 436 58.61 20.82 20.95
C TYR A 436 57.38 20.74 21.86
N ASP A 437 57.08 21.85 22.55
CA ASP A 437 55.91 21.93 23.42
C ASP A 437 54.62 21.88 22.60
N GLN A 438 53.68 21.06 23.06
CA GLN A 438 52.34 20.93 22.50
C GLN A 438 51.32 21.61 23.43
N LYS A 439 50.19 22.05 22.87
CA LYS A 439 49.11 22.68 23.63
C LYS A 439 47.77 22.09 23.23
N ILE A 440 46.94 21.75 24.21
CA ILE A 440 45.53 21.44 23.99
C ILE A 440 44.72 22.73 23.96
N THR A 441 43.92 22.92 22.92
CA THR A 441 42.93 24.00 22.78
C THR A 441 41.52 23.42 22.63
N GLY A 442 40.51 24.12 23.17
CA GLY A 442 39.11 23.66 23.24
C GLY A 442 38.43 24.17 24.51
N GLY A 443 37.42 23.44 24.99
CA GLY A 443 36.70 23.77 26.24
C GLY A 443 37.54 23.61 27.53
N ALA A 444 38.64 22.87 27.44
CA ALA A 444 39.70 22.78 28.43
C ALA A 444 41.04 22.91 27.70
N THR A 445 42.02 23.48 28.39
CA THR A 445 43.34 23.74 27.83
C THR A 445 44.43 23.30 28.77
N CYS A 446 45.51 22.77 28.23
CA CYS A 446 46.74 22.58 28.98
C CYS A 446 47.96 22.44 28.08
N SER A 447 49.14 22.65 28.66
CA SER A 447 50.42 22.49 27.98
C SER A 447 50.97 21.08 28.20
N ILE A 448 51.56 20.51 27.16
CA ILE A 448 52.24 19.22 27.18
C ILE A 448 53.70 19.50 26.76
N PRO A 449 54.65 19.54 27.72
CA PRO A 449 56.04 19.83 27.43
C PRO A 449 56.65 18.85 26.43
N ALA A 450 57.70 19.28 25.72
CA ALA A 450 58.47 18.42 24.82
C ALA A 450 58.81 17.07 25.48
N GLY A 451 58.65 15.97 24.74
CA GLY A 451 58.85 14.60 25.22
C GLY A 451 57.71 14.00 26.05
N SER A 452 56.76 14.80 26.54
CA SER A 452 55.60 14.32 27.32
C SER A 452 54.48 13.82 26.41
N THR A 453 53.58 12.98 26.96
CA THR A 453 52.52 12.28 26.21
C THR A 453 51.11 12.49 26.75
N THR A 454 50.94 13.15 27.90
CA THR A 454 49.61 13.29 28.51
C THR A 454 49.47 14.57 29.30
N CYS A 455 48.23 15.00 29.47
CA CYS A 455 47.85 16.06 30.39
C CYS A 455 46.43 15.79 30.91
N THR A 456 46.19 16.05 32.20
CA THR A 456 44.89 15.92 32.86
C THR A 456 44.43 17.27 33.40
N VAL A 457 43.16 17.60 33.17
CA VAL A 457 42.52 18.84 33.63
C VAL A 457 41.26 18.49 34.42
N SER A 458 40.99 19.20 35.51
CA SER A 458 39.70 19.10 36.20
C SER A 458 38.63 19.79 35.37
N LEU A 459 37.62 19.03 34.96
CA LEU A 459 36.51 19.52 34.15
C LEU A 459 35.22 18.81 34.57
N PRO A 460 34.59 19.26 35.67
CA PRO A 460 33.37 18.66 36.16
C PRO A 460 32.18 18.86 35.20
N GLN A 461 31.40 17.81 34.98
CA GLN A 461 30.15 17.85 34.22
C GLN A 461 29.15 16.88 34.85
N ASP A 462 27.98 17.40 35.23
CA ASP A 462 26.90 16.61 35.80
C ASP A 462 25.86 16.27 34.72
N ILE A 463 25.49 14.99 34.63
CA ILE A 463 24.39 14.47 33.83
C ILE A 463 23.33 14.00 34.82
N ILE A 464 22.22 14.73 34.89
CA ILE A 464 21.17 14.54 35.91
C ILE A 464 19.97 13.76 35.36
N ASN A 465 19.22 13.13 36.26
CA ASN A 465 18.07 12.30 35.91
C ASN A 465 17.01 13.06 35.10
N GLY A 466 16.45 12.39 34.09
CA GLY A 466 15.36 12.92 33.27
C GLY A 466 15.78 14.01 32.28
N THR A 467 17.09 14.22 32.09
CA THR A 467 17.59 15.14 31.05
C THR A 467 17.93 14.41 29.77
N THR A 468 18.10 15.19 28.71
CA THR A 468 18.56 14.75 27.41
C THR A 468 19.67 15.70 26.98
N GLY A 469 20.73 15.20 26.35
CA GLY A 469 21.82 16.03 25.87
C GLY A 469 22.93 15.26 25.13
N TYR A 470 23.85 16.03 24.56
CA TYR A 470 24.98 15.51 23.80
C TYR A 470 26.20 16.39 24.01
N LEU A 471 27.28 15.76 24.48
CA LEU A 471 28.58 16.37 24.67
C LEU A 471 29.44 16.01 23.45
N HIS A 472 29.61 17.00 22.57
CA HIS A 472 30.41 16.94 21.35
C HIS A 472 31.50 18.02 21.33
N SER A 473 32.20 18.18 22.45
CA SER A 473 33.26 19.18 22.58
C SER A 473 34.43 18.82 21.67
N GLY A 474 34.81 19.75 20.80
CA GLY A 474 36.01 19.65 19.96
C GLY A 474 37.26 20.11 20.71
N TYR A 475 38.35 19.37 20.54
CA TYR A 475 39.68 19.72 21.03
C TYR A 475 40.70 19.56 19.94
N GLU A 476 41.78 20.34 20.03
CA GLU A 476 42.89 20.28 19.11
C GLU A 476 44.19 20.12 19.90
N VAL A 477 45.06 19.24 19.46
CA VAL A 477 46.47 19.28 19.88
C VAL A 477 47.23 20.14 18.88
N ARG A 478 47.85 21.22 19.36
CA ARG A 478 48.57 22.22 18.56
C ARG A 478 50.06 22.23 18.87
N SER A 479 50.88 22.53 17.88
CA SER A 479 52.27 22.94 18.10
C SER A 479 52.31 24.38 18.63
N THR A 480 53.29 24.66 19.48
CA THR A 480 53.61 26.03 19.92
C THR A 480 54.53 26.77 18.94
N THR A 481 55.10 26.07 17.95
CA THR A 481 56.14 26.61 17.06
C THR A 481 55.71 26.78 15.60
N GLU A 482 54.69 26.06 15.13
CA GLU A 482 54.12 26.20 13.78
C GLU A 482 52.59 26.20 13.88
N ALA A 483 51.95 27.25 13.36
CA ALA A 483 50.52 27.46 13.52
C ALA A 483 49.67 26.48 12.70
N THR A 484 50.19 25.96 11.57
CA THR A 484 49.48 24.96 10.76
C THR A 484 49.49 23.57 11.38
N PHE A 485 50.30 23.34 12.42
CA PHE A 485 50.46 22.06 13.08
C PHE A 485 49.40 21.89 14.16
N PHE A 486 48.23 21.39 13.77
CA PHE A 486 47.23 20.95 14.72
C PHE A 486 46.46 19.73 14.24
N ALA A 487 45.94 18.96 15.19
CA ALA A 487 45.08 17.80 14.92
C ALA A 487 43.80 17.89 15.77
N PRO A 488 42.62 18.12 15.16
CA PRO A 488 41.34 18.17 15.86
C PRO A 488 40.81 16.77 16.21
N ILE A 489 39.95 16.68 17.23
CA ILE A 489 39.15 15.49 17.57
C ILE A 489 37.95 15.91 18.44
N TRP A 490 36.88 15.11 18.48
CA TRP A 490 35.65 15.43 19.24
C TRP A 490 35.27 14.32 20.21
N GLU A 491 34.66 14.72 21.32
CA GLU A 491 33.97 13.80 22.24
C GLU A 491 32.61 13.36 21.65
N ASN A 492 32.09 12.20 22.06
CA ASN A 492 30.82 11.63 21.61
C ASN A 492 30.09 10.96 22.79
N ILE A 493 29.53 11.77 23.69
CA ILE A 493 28.77 11.29 24.84
C ILE A 493 27.33 11.80 24.73
N ALA A 494 26.36 10.91 24.56
CA ALA A 494 24.95 11.27 24.45
C ALA A 494 24.10 10.60 25.53
N TRP A 495 23.03 11.27 25.93
CA TRP A 495 22.03 10.72 26.84
C TRP A 495 20.65 11.23 26.45
N HIS A 496 19.64 10.37 26.55
CA HIS A 496 18.29 10.69 26.09
C HIS A 496 17.25 9.97 26.93
N THR A 497 16.27 10.71 27.44
CA THR A 497 15.21 10.20 28.32
C THR A 497 13.79 10.41 27.78
N LEU A 498 13.66 11.07 26.62
CA LEU A 498 12.36 11.29 25.99
C LEU A 498 11.99 10.08 25.13
N GLY A 499 11.23 9.16 25.72
CA GLY A 499 10.82 7.93 25.05
C GLY A 499 9.78 8.12 23.95
N PRO A 500 9.60 7.08 23.11
CA PRO A 500 8.60 7.10 22.07
C PRO A 500 7.19 7.02 22.66
N SER A 501 6.21 7.58 21.97
CA SER A 501 4.79 7.44 22.28
C SER A 501 4.07 6.79 21.10
N VAL A 502 3.25 5.76 21.35
CA VAL A 502 2.33 5.23 20.34
C VAL A 502 1.14 6.17 20.25
N THR A 503 1.01 6.90 19.14
CA THR A 503 0.05 8.00 18.98
C THR A 503 -1.30 7.54 18.45
N GLY A 504 -1.38 6.36 17.85
CA GLY A 504 -2.62 5.75 17.37
C GLY A 504 -2.39 4.50 16.53
N PHE A 505 -3.47 3.96 15.99
CA PHE A 505 -3.48 2.81 15.09
C PHE A 505 -4.71 2.86 14.17
N ASP A 506 -4.69 2.07 13.09
CA ASP A 506 -5.84 1.79 12.22
C ASP A 506 -5.83 0.31 11.82
N TYR A 507 -7.00 -0.34 11.81
CA TYR A 507 -7.12 -1.75 11.44
C TYR A 507 -7.91 -1.89 10.14
N ILE A 508 -7.23 -2.32 9.09
CA ILE A 508 -7.80 -2.47 7.75
C ILE A 508 -8.38 -3.88 7.63
N GLU A 509 -9.67 -4.03 7.95
CA GLU A 509 -10.39 -5.33 7.96
C GLU A 509 -10.31 -6.09 6.62
N THR A 510 -10.27 -5.39 5.49
CA THR A 510 -10.23 -6.05 4.16
C THR A 510 -8.90 -6.75 3.88
N THR A 511 -7.81 -6.32 4.52
CA THR A 511 -6.46 -6.86 4.32
C THR A 511 -5.86 -7.47 5.60
N ASN A 512 -6.55 -7.35 6.74
CA ASN A 512 -6.08 -7.69 8.08
C ASN A 512 -4.73 -7.04 8.44
N ILE A 513 -4.53 -5.79 8.01
CA ILE A 513 -3.32 -5.03 8.34
C ILE A 513 -3.64 -4.09 9.49
N LEU A 514 -2.86 -4.19 10.57
CA LEU A 514 -2.85 -3.21 11.65
C LEU A 514 -1.74 -2.18 11.37
N GLN A 515 -2.13 -0.96 11.02
CA GLN A 515 -1.23 0.18 10.94
C GLN A 515 -1.06 0.81 12.33
N VAL A 516 0.17 1.17 12.68
CA VAL A 516 0.55 1.73 13.97
C VAL A 516 1.33 3.02 13.76
N TYR A 517 0.97 4.06 14.51
CA TYR A 517 1.62 5.36 14.48
C TYR A 517 2.40 5.60 15.78
N VAL A 518 3.66 6.00 15.66
CA VAL A 518 4.57 6.26 16.79
C VAL A 518 5.23 7.62 16.60
N ASN A 519 5.42 8.38 17.68
CA ASN A 519 6.25 9.57 17.70
C ASN A 519 7.48 9.36 18.59
N GLN A 520 8.67 9.68 18.09
CA GLN A 520 9.93 9.73 18.83
C GLN A 520 10.39 11.18 18.97
N PRO A 521 10.30 11.77 20.18
CA PRO A 521 10.85 13.09 20.42
C PRO A 521 12.36 13.12 20.18
N GLY A 522 12.81 14.08 19.40
CA GLY A 522 14.23 14.24 19.05
C GLY A 522 14.74 13.22 18.04
N ASP A 523 13.86 12.57 17.25
CA ASP A 523 14.29 11.67 16.17
C ASP A 523 15.39 12.28 15.29
N GLY A 524 16.41 11.50 14.96
CA GLY A 524 17.57 11.95 14.18
C GLY A 524 18.62 12.73 14.96
N SER A 525 18.39 13.05 16.23
CA SER A 525 19.37 13.75 17.06
C SER A 525 20.66 12.95 17.22
N TYR A 526 21.76 13.68 17.41
CA TYR A 526 23.08 13.14 17.71
C TYR A 526 23.60 12.22 16.60
N PHE A 527 23.60 12.71 15.36
CA PHE A 527 23.99 11.92 14.18
C PHE A 527 23.14 10.64 14.03
N ASP A 528 21.82 10.79 14.07
CA ASP A 528 20.86 9.69 13.91
C ASP A 528 20.98 8.57 14.96
N HIS A 529 21.40 8.90 16.20
CA HIS A 529 21.46 7.93 17.31
C HIS A 529 20.19 7.89 18.15
N VAL A 530 19.29 8.87 18.03
CA VAL A 530 17.94 8.82 18.63
C VAL A 530 16.95 8.39 17.54
N TYR A 531 16.41 7.18 17.65
CA TYR A 531 15.39 6.65 16.74
C TYR A 531 14.59 5.52 17.39
N VAL A 532 13.40 5.23 16.84
CA VAL A 532 12.60 4.04 17.24
C VAL A 532 13.33 2.78 16.80
N ASN A 533 13.84 2.02 17.77
CA ASN A 533 14.57 0.77 17.55
C ASN A 533 13.61 -0.40 17.28
N ARG A 534 12.45 -0.42 17.95
CA ARG A 534 11.51 -1.54 17.85
C ARG A 534 10.07 -1.11 18.13
N VAL A 535 9.14 -1.71 17.38
CA VAL A 535 7.69 -1.70 17.68
C VAL A 535 7.20 -3.14 17.67
N TRP A 536 6.42 -3.55 18.68
CA TRP A 536 5.91 -4.92 18.81
C TRP A 536 4.54 -4.98 19.47
N LEU A 537 3.83 -6.09 19.27
CA LEU A 537 2.53 -6.35 19.88
C LEU A 537 2.70 -7.30 21.07
N SER A 538 1.93 -7.09 22.13
CA SER A 538 1.84 -8.00 23.29
C SER A 538 0.40 -8.29 23.67
N ASP A 539 0.13 -9.41 24.33
CA ASP A 539 -1.20 -9.76 24.81
C ASP A 539 -1.35 -9.52 26.31
N LYS A 540 -2.19 -8.54 26.66
CA LYS A 540 -2.50 -8.17 28.04
C LYS A 540 -3.06 -9.34 28.85
N ASN A 541 -3.84 -10.23 28.23
CA ASN A 541 -4.44 -11.37 28.92
C ASN A 541 -3.41 -12.48 29.21
N ARG A 542 -2.26 -12.46 28.53
CA ARG A 542 -1.16 -13.42 28.70
C ARG A 542 0.05 -12.77 29.37
N ASN A 543 -0.18 -11.96 30.41
CA ASN A 543 0.86 -11.24 31.16
C ASN A 543 1.77 -10.36 30.28
N ASN A 544 1.19 -9.70 29.26
CA ASN A 544 1.92 -8.94 28.25
C ASN A 544 2.98 -9.77 27.49
N ALA A 545 2.74 -11.08 27.32
CA ALA A 545 3.55 -11.91 26.45
C ALA A 545 3.55 -11.33 25.03
N GLU A 546 4.73 -11.28 24.42
CA GLU A 546 4.87 -10.81 23.05
C GLU A 546 4.10 -11.72 22.08
N ILE A 547 3.37 -11.10 21.15
CA ILE A 547 2.69 -11.78 20.06
C ILE A 547 3.71 -11.96 18.93
N SER A 548 3.86 -13.20 18.47
CA SER A 548 4.82 -13.54 17.40
C SER A 548 4.38 -12.98 16.05
N VAL A 549 4.73 -11.72 15.77
CA VAL A 549 4.51 -11.03 14.49
C VAL A 549 5.54 -9.91 14.35
N THR A 550 6.01 -9.66 13.13
CA THR A 550 7.00 -8.59 12.86
C THR A 550 6.31 -7.35 12.31
N GLY A 551 6.58 -6.20 12.92
CA GLY A 551 6.14 -4.90 12.41
C GLY A 551 7.07 -4.40 11.31
N LYS A 552 6.54 -4.07 10.13
CA LYS A 552 7.30 -3.46 9.04
C LYS A 552 7.19 -1.95 9.09
N GLN A 553 8.32 -1.24 9.20
CA GLN A 553 8.31 0.23 9.10
C GLN A 553 7.98 0.65 7.66
N THR A 554 6.91 1.42 7.48
CA THR A 554 6.47 1.97 6.18
C THR A 554 6.66 3.48 6.07
N GLY A 555 6.99 4.16 7.16
CA GLY A 555 7.36 5.57 7.16
C GLY A 555 8.20 5.98 8.37
N ARG A 556 9.12 6.93 8.16
CA ARG A 556 9.87 7.64 9.19
C ARG A 556 10.10 9.09 8.75
N ASN A 557 9.51 10.04 9.48
CA ASN A 557 9.67 11.46 9.27
C ASN A 557 10.52 12.07 10.38
N MET A 558 11.82 12.21 10.14
CA MET A 558 12.76 12.75 11.14
C MET A 558 12.45 14.18 11.57
N ALA A 559 11.72 14.96 10.74
CA ALA A 559 11.38 16.34 11.09
C ALA A 559 10.25 16.44 12.14
N SER A 560 9.31 15.48 12.15
CA SER A 560 8.25 15.40 13.17
C SER A 560 8.53 14.35 14.24
N GLY A 561 9.46 13.42 13.99
CA GLY A 561 9.68 12.23 14.79
C GLY A 561 8.61 11.15 14.58
N ASN A 562 7.75 11.27 13.57
CA ASN A 562 6.66 10.31 13.33
C ASN A 562 7.13 9.08 12.54
N TYR A 563 6.63 7.92 12.95
CA TYR A 563 6.84 6.63 12.33
C TYR A 563 5.50 5.95 12.05
N THR A 564 5.47 5.16 10.98
CA THR A 564 4.36 4.26 10.65
C THR A 564 4.89 2.84 10.53
N TYR A 565 4.21 1.91 11.19
CA TYR A 565 4.47 0.47 11.11
C TYR A 565 3.23 -0.28 10.66
N GLU A 566 3.41 -1.39 9.97
CA GLU A 566 2.33 -2.30 9.57
C GLU A 566 2.59 -3.69 10.15
N PHE A 567 1.55 -4.27 10.76
CA PHE A 567 1.52 -5.65 11.22
C PHE A 567 0.49 -6.42 10.39
N ASN A 568 0.93 -7.49 9.74
CA ASN A 568 0.04 -8.42 9.07
C ASN A 568 -0.56 -9.39 10.08
N MET A 569 -1.83 -9.19 10.44
CA MET A 569 -2.48 -9.99 11.48
C MET A 569 -2.71 -11.44 11.04
N LYS A 570 -2.60 -11.77 9.75
CA LYS A 570 -2.64 -13.17 9.27
C LYS A 570 -1.39 -13.99 9.62
N GLU A 571 -0.31 -13.33 10.05
CA GLU A 571 0.93 -14.01 10.49
C GLU A 571 0.89 -14.36 11.99
N VAL A 572 -0.09 -13.82 12.72
CA VAL A 572 -0.30 -14.12 14.14
C VAL A 572 -0.93 -15.51 14.26
N PRO A 573 -0.53 -16.35 15.23
CA PRO A 573 -1.21 -17.61 15.50
C PRO A 573 -2.70 -17.42 15.81
N GLU A 574 -3.52 -18.43 15.56
CA GLU A 574 -4.95 -18.32 15.80
C GLU A 574 -5.30 -18.18 17.29
N GLY A 575 -6.30 -17.36 17.58
CA GLY A 575 -6.85 -17.17 18.91
C GLY A 575 -7.36 -15.76 19.16
N SER A 576 -7.85 -15.53 20.37
CA SER A 576 -8.22 -14.20 20.85
C SER A 576 -7.04 -13.54 21.57
N TYR A 577 -6.78 -12.28 21.25
CA TYR A 577 -5.68 -11.48 21.78
C TYR A 577 -6.21 -10.14 22.30
N ASN A 578 -5.81 -9.76 23.52
CA ASN A 578 -6.04 -8.41 24.04
C ASN A 578 -4.78 -7.59 23.79
N VAL A 579 -4.69 -7.03 22.58
CA VAL A 579 -3.44 -6.53 22.03
C VAL A 579 -3.01 -5.23 22.72
N VAL A 580 -1.73 -5.08 23.00
CA VAL A 580 -1.08 -3.84 23.41
C VAL A 580 0.05 -3.57 22.42
N ILE A 581 0.08 -2.35 21.89
CA ILE A 581 1.12 -1.90 20.97
C ILE A 581 2.22 -1.24 21.79
N ASN A 582 3.46 -1.65 21.57
CA ASN A 582 4.63 -1.16 22.31
C ASN A 582 5.67 -0.61 21.35
N ALA A 583 6.40 0.41 21.79
CA ALA A 583 7.54 0.99 21.09
C ALA A 583 8.73 1.18 22.04
N GLN A 584 9.94 1.06 21.51
CA GLN A 584 11.20 1.28 22.22
C GLN A 584 12.20 2.02 21.33
N ASP A 585 12.92 2.99 21.91
CA ASP A 585 14.02 3.70 21.23
C ASP A 585 15.39 3.04 21.47
N THR A 586 16.43 3.60 20.85
CA THR A 586 17.84 3.18 21.02
C THR A 586 18.42 3.40 22.42
N PHE A 587 17.79 4.23 23.24
CA PHE A 587 18.15 4.51 24.63
C PHE A 587 17.36 3.66 25.64
N ASN A 588 16.60 2.67 25.15
CA ASN A 588 15.73 1.77 25.91
C ASN A 588 14.51 2.44 26.57
N ASN A 589 14.17 3.68 26.20
CA ASN A 589 12.93 4.29 26.65
C ASN A 589 11.75 3.62 25.93
N THR A 590 10.62 3.46 26.61
CA THR A 590 9.46 2.74 26.07
C THR A 590 8.17 3.56 26.14
N GLY A 591 7.24 3.25 25.24
CA GLY A 591 5.86 3.72 25.28
C GLY A 591 4.92 2.63 24.81
N ASN A 592 3.65 2.71 25.23
CA ASN A 592 2.64 1.74 24.82
C ASN A 592 1.26 2.38 24.67
N LEU A 593 0.41 1.72 23.90
CA LEU A 593 -1.00 2.03 23.74
C LEU A 593 -1.80 0.71 23.69
N PRO A 594 -2.79 0.50 24.58
CA PRO A 594 -3.71 -0.63 24.46
C PRO A 594 -4.49 -0.58 23.14
N TYR A 595 -4.52 -1.71 22.43
CA TYR A 595 -5.38 -1.96 21.28
C TYR A 595 -6.58 -2.84 21.71
N GLN A 596 -7.61 -2.92 20.89
CA GLN A 596 -8.81 -3.69 21.18
C GLN A 596 -8.55 -5.21 21.16
N THR A 597 -9.53 -5.98 21.63
CA THR A 597 -9.51 -7.43 21.48
C THR A 597 -9.64 -7.79 19.99
N VAL A 598 -8.71 -8.59 19.48
CA VAL A 598 -8.74 -9.13 18.12
C VAL A 598 -8.86 -10.65 18.18
N VAL A 599 -9.76 -11.20 17.38
CA VAL A 599 -9.79 -12.63 17.08
C VAL A 599 -9.00 -12.83 15.80
N VAL A 600 -7.86 -13.50 15.91
CA VAL A 600 -7.08 -13.94 14.76
C VAL A 600 -7.57 -15.32 14.39
N ASP A 601 -8.12 -15.42 13.20
CA ASP A 601 -8.59 -16.66 12.60
C ASP A 601 -7.92 -16.76 11.23
N ASN A 602 -7.18 -17.85 11.01
CA ASN A 602 -6.49 -18.12 9.76
C ASN A 602 -7.05 -19.38 9.08
N THR A 603 -8.09 -19.98 9.66
CA THR A 603 -8.71 -21.21 9.18
C THR A 603 -9.93 -20.82 8.36
N ALA A 604 -9.95 -21.26 7.11
CA ALA A 604 -11.11 -21.01 6.26
C ALA A 604 -12.35 -21.77 6.79
N PRO A 605 -13.56 -21.21 6.58
CA PRO A 605 -14.78 -21.83 7.07
C PRO A 605 -15.04 -23.17 6.38
N SER A 606 -15.73 -24.05 7.07
CA SER A 606 -16.17 -25.34 6.53
C SER A 606 -17.52 -25.20 5.81
N VAL A 607 -17.63 -25.90 4.68
CA VAL A 607 -18.81 -25.88 3.80
C VAL A 607 -19.35 -27.29 3.64
N SER A 608 -20.62 -27.51 3.98
CA SER A 608 -21.34 -28.75 3.74
C SER A 608 -22.48 -28.52 2.75
N ILE A 609 -22.52 -29.30 1.66
CA ILE A 609 -23.55 -29.23 0.62
C ILE A 609 -24.36 -30.52 0.66
N SER A 610 -25.67 -30.40 0.81
CA SER A 610 -26.59 -31.53 0.96
C SER A 610 -27.86 -31.37 0.13
N TYR A 611 -28.50 -32.48 -0.19
CA TYR A 611 -29.82 -32.58 -0.82
C TYR A 611 -30.69 -33.47 0.06
N GLU A 612 -31.85 -32.95 0.49
CA GLU A 612 -32.75 -33.64 1.44
C GLU A 612 -32.03 -34.16 2.71
N GLY A 613 -31.08 -33.36 3.21
CA GLY A 613 -30.31 -33.68 4.42
C GLY A 613 -29.21 -34.72 4.22
N LYS A 614 -28.96 -35.20 2.99
CA LYS A 614 -27.91 -36.18 2.66
C LYS A 614 -26.80 -35.55 1.82
N PRO A 615 -25.54 -36.00 1.94
CA PRO A 615 -24.44 -35.53 1.09
C PRO A 615 -24.73 -35.80 -0.39
N ILE A 616 -24.34 -34.85 -1.25
CA ILE A 616 -24.45 -34.97 -2.70
C ILE A 616 -23.18 -35.63 -3.25
N SER A 617 -23.35 -36.55 -4.20
CA SER A 617 -22.25 -37.14 -4.98
C SER A 617 -22.69 -37.34 -6.43
N LYS A 618 -21.74 -37.63 -7.33
CA LYS A 618 -21.99 -37.72 -8.79
C LYS A 618 -23.16 -38.64 -9.18
N ASN A 619 -23.40 -39.70 -8.41
CA ASN A 619 -24.46 -40.68 -8.67
C ASN A 619 -25.83 -40.27 -8.09
N VAL A 620 -25.89 -39.17 -7.36
CA VAL A 620 -27.14 -38.62 -6.82
C VAL A 620 -27.86 -37.86 -7.92
N THR A 621 -29.15 -38.17 -8.07
CA THR A 621 -30.07 -37.35 -8.87
C THR A 621 -30.76 -36.35 -7.95
N VAL A 622 -30.53 -35.08 -8.20
CA VAL A 622 -31.15 -33.95 -7.51
C VAL A 622 -32.41 -33.58 -8.28
N TYR A 623 -33.57 -33.72 -7.63
CA TYR A 623 -34.86 -33.35 -8.22
C TYR A 623 -35.22 -31.93 -7.81
N GLY A 624 -34.96 -30.98 -8.71
CA GLY A 624 -35.03 -29.56 -8.38
C GLY A 624 -33.95 -29.10 -7.37
N LEU A 625 -33.68 -27.80 -7.33
CA LEU A 625 -32.66 -27.22 -6.44
C LEU A 625 -33.23 -26.73 -5.10
N GLU A 626 -34.56 -26.77 -4.90
CA GLU A 626 -35.24 -26.21 -3.71
C GLU A 626 -34.88 -26.92 -2.41
N ASN A 627 -34.42 -28.17 -2.49
CA ASN A 627 -34.00 -28.98 -1.35
C ASN A 627 -32.48 -29.07 -1.18
N VAL A 628 -31.71 -28.34 -1.99
CA VAL A 628 -30.27 -28.20 -1.80
C VAL A 628 -30.01 -27.23 -0.64
N ARG A 629 -29.12 -27.62 0.26
CA ARG A 629 -28.74 -26.85 1.46
C ARG A 629 -27.24 -26.73 1.56
N ILE A 630 -26.78 -25.52 1.84
CA ILE A 630 -25.38 -25.17 2.09
C ILE A 630 -25.30 -24.74 3.55
N GLN A 631 -24.65 -25.53 4.39
CA GLN A 631 -24.37 -25.19 5.77
C GLN A 631 -22.94 -24.72 5.89
N LEU A 632 -22.73 -23.55 6.51
CA LEU A 632 -21.41 -23.05 6.85
C LEU A 632 -21.17 -23.19 8.35
N THR A 633 -19.95 -23.56 8.71
CA THR A 633 -19.49 -23.63 10.11
C THR A 633 -18.06 -23.13 10.22
N ASP A 634 -17.79 -22.38 11.28
CA ASP A 634 -16.48 -21.85 11.60
C ASP A 634 -16.32 -21.84 13.13
N ALA A 635 -15.08 -21.98 13.61
CA ALA A 635 -14.78 -22.16 15.01
C ALA A 635 -14.58 -20.83 15.76
N LEU A 636 -14.00 -19.82 15.12
CA LEU A 636 -13.54 -18.59 15.77
C LEU A 636 -14.29 -17.36 15.29
N THR A 637 -14.65 -17.32 14.02
CA THR A 637 -15.32 -16.15 13.42
C THR A 637 -16.62 -16.53 12.74
N LYS A 638 -17.40 -15.55 12.28
CA LYS A 638 -18.69 -15.83 11.63
C LYS A 638 -18.49 -16.13 10.14
N PRO A 639 -18.94 -17.31 9.65
CA PRO A 639 -18.85 -17.61 8.23
C PRO A 639 -20.00 -16.96 7.43
N SER A 640 -19.71 -16.63 6.18
CA SER A 640 -20.66 -16.08 5.22
C SER A 640 -20.45 -16.70 3.84
N LEU A 641 -21.53 -16.82 3.08
CA LEU A 641 -21.47 -17.23 1.69
C LEU A 641 -21.00 -16.05 0.84
N SER A 642 -20.08 -16.27 -0.10
CA SER A 642 -19.50 -15.21 -0.94
C SER A 642 -19.71 -15.40 -2.43
N ARG A 643 -19.88 -16.65 -2.88
CA ARG A 643 -20.08 -17.00 -4.28
C ARG A 643 -20.80 -18.34 -4.42
N MET A 644 -21.59 -18.49 -5.47
CA MET A 644 -22.21 -19.77 -5.83
C MET A 644 -22.34 -19.89 -7.35
N THR A 645 -21.77 -20.93 -7.93
CA THR A 645 -21.85 -21.17 -9.38
C THR A 645 -22.35 -22.57 -9.69
N LEU A 646 -23.10 -22.69 -10.77
CA LEU A 646 -23.52 -23.96 -11.33
C LEU A 646 -22.97 -24.08 -12.75
N ARG A 647 -22.23 -25.15 -13.01
CA ARG A 647 -21.58 -25.40 -14.30
C ARG A 647 -21.84 -26.81 -14.79
N GLY A 648 -21.80 -27.02 -16.10
CA GLY A 648 -21.92 -28.34 -16.72
C GLY A 648 -23.30 -28.60 -17.29
N GLY A 649 -23.76 -29.84 -17.17
CA GLY A 649 -24.98 -30.30 -17.80
C GLY A 649 -24.82 -30.56 -19.31
N PRO A 650 -25.94 -30.85 -19.98
CA PRO A 650 -25.95 -31.32 -21.37
C PRO A 650 -25.33 -30.33 -22.36
N VAL A 651 -25.46 -29.04 -22.05
CA VAL A 651 -25.01 -27.94 -22.90
C VAL A 651 -23.82 -27.20 -22.29
N SER A 652 -23.11 -27.75 -21.30
CA SER A 652 -22.02 -27.06 -20.60
C SER A 652 -22.40 -25.63 -20.20
N ASP A 653 -23.53 -25.49 -19.53
CA ASP A 653 -24.01 -24.21 -19.03
C ASP A 653 -23.08 -23.70 -17.92
N ALA A 654 -23.05 -22.39 -17.70
CA ALA A 654 -22.25 -21.77 -16.67
C ALA A 654 -22.97 -20.52 -16.17
N VAL A 655 -23.41 -20.56 -14.91
CA VAL A 655 -24.21 -19.49 -14.33
C VAL A 655 -23.80 -19.25 -12.87
N GLU A 656 -23.65 -17.99 -12.50
CA GLU A 656 -23.56 -17.54 -11.11
C GLU A 656 -24.99 -17.48 -10.54
N LEU A 657 -25.16 -18.01 -9.34
CA LEU A 657 -26.44 -18.13 -8.65
C LEU A 657 -26.52 -17.14 -7.50
N SER A 658 -27.68 -16.51 -7.34
CA SER A 658 -28.06 -15.93 -6.06
C SER A 658 -28.53 -17.02 -5.08
N TRP A 659 -28.68 -16.66 -3.81
CA TRP A 659 -29.14 -17.57 -2.77
C TRP A 659 -30.13 -16.92 -1.82
N VAL A 660 -30.79 -17.78 -1.05
CA VAL A 660 -31.66 -17.44 0.07
C VAL A 660 -30.94 -17.77 1.36
N ASN A 661 -30.83 -16.82 2.28
CA ASN A 661 -30.34 -17.05 3.64
C ASN A 661 -31.50 -17.53 4.52
N LEU A 662 -31.42 -18.78 4.99
CA LEU A 662 -32.43 -19.43 5.81
C LEU A 662 -32.19 -19.23 7.32
N GLY A 663 -31.21 -18.42 7.71
CA GLY A 663 -30.76 -18.23 9.09
C GLY A 663 -29.76 -19.31 9.52
N ASN A 664 -29.11 -19.12 10.67
CA ASN A 664 -28.16 -20.09 11.26
C ASN A 664 -27.05 -20.58 10.29
N ASN A 665 -26.53 -19.67 9.46
CA ASN A 665 -25.51 -19.95 8.44
C ASN A 665 -25.93 -21.03 7.42
N LEU A 666 -27.24 -21.18 7.20
CA LEU A 666 -27.83 -22.10 6.24
C LEU A 666 -28.32 -21.33 5.01
N TYR A 667 -27.97 -21.81 3.82
CA TYR A 667 -28.30 -21.16 2.56
C TYR A 667 -28.92 -22.16 1.57
N ALA A 668 -29.73 -21.65 0.65
CA ALA A 668 -30.28 -22.41 -0.48
C ALA A 668 -30.07 -21.66 -1.81
N PRO A 669 -29.75 -22.34 -2.91
CA PRO A 669 -29.62 -21.72 -4.22
C PRO A 669 -30.97 -21.17 -4.71
N ASN A 670 -30.96 -20.03 -5.38
CA ASN A 670 -32.07 -19.65 -6.25
C ASN A 670 -31.98 -20.40 -7.59
N TYR A 671 -33.13 -20.53 -8.26
CA TYR A 671 -33.23 -21.33 -9.48
C TYR A 671 -32.67 -20.62 -10.72
N PRO A 672 -31.78 -21.28 -11.47
CA PRO A 672 -31.47 -20.92 -12.85
C PRO A 672 -32.39 -21.65 -13.84
N LYS A 673 -32.35 -21.24 -15.11
CA LYS A 673 -32.84 -22.06 -16.22
C LYS A 673 -31.74 -23.02 -16.65
N ILE A 674 -31.97 -24.33 -16.50
CA ILE A 674 -31.01 -25.38 -16.88
C ILE A 674 -31.73 -26.60 -17.46
N PHE A 675 -31.02 -27.39 -18.28
CA PHE A 675 -31.56 -28.61 -18.90
C PHE A 675 -31.37 -29.85 -18.00
N PRO A 676 -32.32 -30.81 -17.99
CA PRO A 676 -32.16 -32.08 -17.29
C PRO A 676 -30.97 -32.90 -17.81
N SER A 677 -30.32 -33.63 -16.92
CA SER A 677 -29.31 -34.66 -17.20
C SER A 677 -30.02 -35.94 -17.67
N LEU A 678 -30.25 -36.09 -18.97
CA LEU A 678 -30.99 -37.22 -19.54
C LEU A 678 -30.07 -38.34 -20.03
N ASN A 679 -28.80 -38.02 -20.31
CA ASN A 679 -27.79 -38.96 -20.77
C ASN A 679 -26.63 -39.06 -19.76
N GLU A 680 -25.91 -40.16 -19.82
CA GLU A 680 -24.73 -40.39 -18.98
C GLU A 680 -23.66 -39.32 -19.25
N GLY A 681 -23.08 -38.76 -18.19
CA GLY A 681 -22.06 -37.70 -18.27
C GLY A 681 -22.61 -36.27 -18.37
N GLU A 682 -23.94 -36.06 -18.43
CA GLU A 682 -24.55 -34.73 -18.44
C GLU A 682 -24.72 -34.12 -17.03
N THR A 683 -23.73 -34.27 -16.15
CA THR A 683 -23.80 -33.83 -14.75
C THR A 683 -23.57 -32.33 -14.57
N TYR A 684 -24.16 -31.75 -13.53
CA TYR A 684 -23.86 -30.40 -13.07
C TYR A 684 -22.89 -30.42 -11.89
N THR A 685 -22.01 -29.43 -11.82
CA THR A 685 -21.16 -29.11 -10.68
C THR A 685 -21.65 -27.82 -10.03
N LEU A 686 -22.09 -27.91 -8.78
CA LEU A 686 -22.37 -26.75 -7.92
C LEU A 686 -21.12 -26.44 -7.11
N THR A 687 -20.53 -25.27 -7.34
CA THR A 687 -19.36 -24.76 -6.62
C THR A 687 -19.76 -23.61 -5.73
N VAL A 688 -19.36 -23.68 -4.46
CA VAL A 688 -19.69 -22.72 -3.41
C VAL A 688 -18.41 -22.16 -2.83
N GLN A 689 -18.35 -20.84 -2.66
CA GLN A 689 -17.28 -20.16 -1.95
C GLN A 689 -17.81 -19.51 -0.68
N ALA A 690 -17.25 -19.88 0.46
CA ALA A 690 -17.52 -19.27 1.75
C ALA A 690 -16.30 -18.49 2.24
N LYS A 691 -16.55 -17.45 3.02
CA LYS A 691 -15.50 -16.71 3.71
C LYS A 691 -15.90 -16.34 5.13
N ASP A 692 -14.91 -16.06 5.95
CA ASP A 692 -15.09 -15.60 7.32
C ASP A 692 -14.81 -14.09 7.48
N GLU A 693 -14.81 -13.61 8.74
CA GLU A 693 -14.54 -12.20 9.08
C GLU A 693 -13.06 -11.81 8.88
N MET A 694 -12.15 -12.78 8.82
CA MET A 694 -10.72 -12.60 8.55
C MET A 694 -10.39 -12.81 7.06
N ASN A 695 -11.39 -12.84 6.19
CA ASN A 695 -11.26 -13.04 4.75
C ASN A 695 -10.49 -14.32 4.39
N ASN A 696 -10.58 -15.38 5.19
CA ASN A 696 -10.16 -16.71 4.78
C ASN A 696 -11.27 -17.31 3.93
N VAL A 697 -10.90 -18.03 2.87
CA VAL A 697 -11.83 -18.44 1.82
C VAL A 697 -11.75 -19.94 1.62
N LYS A 698 -12.91 -20.60 1.59
CA LYS A 698 -13.05 -22.01 1.23
C LYS A 698 -13.93 -22.15 0.00
N GLU A 699 -13.43 -22.88 -0.99
CA GLU A 699 -14.23 -23.38 -2.10
C GLU A 699 -14.57 -24.87 -1.88
N SER A 700 -15.82 -25.23 -2.12
CA SER A 700 -16.32 -26.61 -2.09
C SER A 700 -17.23 -26.85 -3.28
N SER A 701 -17.14 -28.03 -3.87
CA SER A 701 -17.95 -28.39 -5.04
C SER A 701 -18.59 -29.76 -4.87
N VAL A 702 -19.80 -29.92 -5.40
CA VAL A 702 -20.48 -31.21 -5.55
C VAL A 702 -20.95 -31.39 -6.99
N GLU A 703 -20.86 -32.63 -7.48
CA GLU A 703 -21.34 -33.02 -8.81
C GLU A 703 -22.60 -33.87 -8.65
N PHE A 704 -23.62 -33.67 -9.49
CA PHE A 704 -24.87 -34.42 -9.47
C PHE A 704 -25.56 -34.47 -10.83
N ASN A 705 -26.47 -35.43 -11.00
CA ASN A 705 -27.43 -35.43 -12.10
C ASN A 705 -28.62 -34.56 -11.72
N TYR A 706 -29.08 -33.71 -12.62
CA TYR A 706 -30.22 -32.84 -12.37
C TYR A 706 -31.46 -33.33 -13.13
N LEU A 707 -32.59 -33.47 -12.43
CA LEU A 707 -33.90 -33.60 -13.07
C LEU A 707 -34.87 -32.57 -12.46
N PRO A 708 -35.75 -31.94 -13.25
CA PRO A 708 -36.86 -31.17 -12.71
C PRO A 708 -37.81 -32.05 -11.90
N ASN A 709 -38.40 -31.51 -10.83
CA ASN A 709 -39.37 -32.23 -10.01
C ASN A 709 -40.58 -32.74 -10.81
N ASN A 710 -40.96 -32.02 -11.87
CA ASN A 710 -42.11 -32.34 -12.71
C ASN A 710 -41.69 -32.57 -14.17
N LEU A 711 -40.76 -33.50 -14.41
CA LEU A 711 -40.31 -33.81 -15.78
C LEU A 711 -41.32 -34.69 -16.52
N VAL A 712 -41.87 -34.16 -17.62
CA VAL A 712 -42.62 -34.95 -18.61
C VAL A 712 -41.75 -35.12 -19.85
N ARG A 713 -41.43 -36.37 -20.21
CA ARG A 713 -40.64 -36.68 -21.40
C ARG A 713 -41.56 -37.00 -22.56
N LEU A 714 -41.35 -36.29 -23.67
CA LEU A 714 -42.02 -36.59 -24.94
C LEU A 714 -41.31 -37.75 -25.62
N GLU A 715 -42.08 -38.58 -26.31
CA GLU A 715 -41.51 -39.56 -27.24
C GLU A 715 -40.77 -38.86 -28.38
N ASN A 716 -39.77 -39.53 -28.96
CA ASN A 716 -39.01 -38.99 -30.07
C ASN A 716 -39.93 -38.75 -31.26
N LEU A 717 -40.16 -37.48 -31.58
CA LEU A 717 -41.02 -37.09 -32.69
C LEU A 717 -40.20 -36.92 -33.97
N LYS A 718 -40.53 -37.70 -35.01
CA LYS A 718 -39.92 -37.59 -36.34
C LYS A 718 -40.85 -36.83 -37.26
N THR A 719 -40.35 -35.74 -37.83
CA THR A 719 -41.09 -34.91 -38.80
C THR A 719 -40.20 -34.53 -39.98
N LEU A 720 -40.80 -33.97 -41.04
CA LEU A 720 -40.07 -33.46 -42.20
C LEU A 720 -39.46 -32.08 -41.87
N ALA A 721 -38.35 -31.75 -42.54
CA ALA A 721 -37.61 -30.50 -42.36
C ALA A 721 -38.31 -29.30 -43.01
N VAL A 722 -39.52 -28.98 -42.55
CA VAL A 722 -40.37 -27.89 -43.08
C VAL A 722 -40.82 -27.00 -41.93
N ASN A 723 -40.75 -25.69 -42.14
CA ASN A 723 -41.10 -24.68 -41.14
C ASN A 723 -42.61 -24.36 -41.04
N ALA A 724 -43.44 -25.37 -41.30
CA ALA A 724 -44.88 -25.25 -41.21
C ALA A 724 -45.48 -26.52 -40.61
N SER A 725 -46.62 -26.37 -39.94
CA SER A 725 -47.41 -27.50 -39.46
C SER A 725 -47.94 -28.30 -40.66
N LEU A 726 -47.32 -29.45 -40.92
CA LEU A 726 -47.83 -30.40 -41.89
C LEU A 726 -49.09 -31.08 -41.35
N LYS A 727 -50.08 -31.27 -42.21
CA LYS A 727 -51.39 -31.82 -41.83
C LYS A 727 -51.77 -33.00 -42.72
N THR A 728 -52.54 -33.91 -42.16
CA THR A 728 -53.23 -34.97 -42.89
C THR A 728 -54.39 -34.41 -43.71
N SER A 729 -55.02 -35.23 -44.56
CA SER A 729 -56.15 -34.82 -45.41
C SER A 729 -57.39 -34.39 -44.62
N ASP A 730 -57.54 -34.84 -43.38
CA ASP A 730 -58.56 -34.42 -42.41
C ASP A 730 -58.14 -33.18 -41.59
N ASN A 731 -57.08 -32.46 -42.01
CA ASN A 731 -56.59 -31.21 -41.40
C ASN A 731 -56.02 -31.37 -39.97
N THR A 732 -55.63 -32.59 -39.59
CA THR A 732 -54.98 -32.91 -38.31
C THR A 732 -53.45 -32.74 -38.43
N PRO A 733 -52.78 -32.01 -37.52
CA PRO A 733 -51.32 -31.86 -37.59
C PRO A 733 -50.57 -33.19 -37.41
N LEU A 734 -49.55 -33.44 -38.23
CA LEU A 734 -48.74 -34.67 -38.21
C LEU A 734 -47.81 -34.76 -36.98
N ALA A 735 -47.37 -33.61 -36.49
CA ALA A 735 -46.41 -33.48 -35.41
C ALA A 735 -47.02 -32.58 -34.32
N VAL A 736 -47.34 -33.16 -33.18
CA VAL A 736 -47.94 -32.44 -32.05
C VAL A 736 -47.31 -32.84 -30.73
N LEU A 737 -47.32 -31.89 -29.80
CA LEU A 737 -47.07 -32.10 -28.39
C LEU A 737 -48.39 -32.39 -27.70
N TYR A 738 -48.51 -33.53 -27.04
CA TYR A 738 -49.69 -33.87 -26.26
C TYR A 738 -49.52 -33.44 -24.81
N ALA A 739 -50.35 -32.53 -24.35
CA ALA A 739 -50.55 -32.25 -22.93
C ALA A 739 -51.73 -33.10 -22.43
N SER A 740 -51.42 -34.08 -21.59
CA SER A 740 -52.43 -34.82 -20.82
C SER A 740 -53.02 -33.93 -19.72
N GLN A 741 -53.88 -34.48 -18.87
CA GLN A 741 -54.38 -33.74 -17.70
C GLN A 741 -53.23 -33.39 -16.74
N LEU A 742 -52.76 -32.14 -16.83
CA LEU A 742 -51.80 -31.58 -15.89
C LEU A 742 -52.54 -31.21 -14.59
N ARG A 743 -51.96 -31.61 -13.45
CA ARG A 743 -52.54 -31.34 -12.13
C ARG A 743 -51.73 -30.28 -11.40
N LYS A 744 -52.43 -29.36 -10.76
CA LYS A 744 -51.88 -28.40 -9.79
C LYS A 744 -51.40 -29.11 -8.54
N LYS A 745 -50.61 -28.41 -7.71
CA LYS A 745 -50.09 -28.93 -6.43
C LYS A 745 -51.19 -29.37 -5.46
N ASP A 746 -52.39 -28.79 -5.56
CA ASP A 746 -53.56 -29.15 -4.74
C ASP A 746 -54.36 -30.34 -5.29
N GLY A 747 -53.91 -30.94 -6.41
CA GLY A 747 -54.56 -32.08 -7.07
C GLY A 747 -55.65 -31.70 -8.07
N SER A 748 -56.04 -30.44 -8.16
CA SER A 748 -57.00 -29.95 -9.16
C SER A 748 -56.39 -29.92 -10.56
N ILE A 749 -57.23 -29.98 -11.60
CA ILE A 749 -56.78 -30.00 -13.00
C ILE A 749 -56.44 -28.57 -13.44
N ALA A 750 -55.33 -28.39 -14.15
CA ALA A 750 -54.94 -27.11 -14.75
C ALA A 750 -55.82 -26.81 -15.97
N THR A 751 -56.32 -25.58 -16.07
CA THR A 751 -57.30 -25.18 -17.10
C THR A 751 -56.97 -23.82 -17.68
N GLY A 752 -57.40 -23.57 -18.92
CA GLY A 752 -57.21 -22.30 -19.61
C GLY A 752 -55.76 -22.03 -20.00
N LEU A 753 -55.46 -20.75 -20.26
CA LEU A 753 -54.16 -20.27 -20.70
C LEU A 753 -53.08 -20.45 -19.62
N GLN A 754 -52.05 -21.20 -19.97
CA GLN A 754 -50.84 -21.39 -19.18
C GLN A 754 -49.70 -20.60 -19.81
N ASP A 755 -48.97 -19.87 -18.99
CA ASP A 755 -47.74 -19.21 -19.43
C ASP A 755 -46.60 -20.23 -19.38
N ALA A 756 -45.90 -20.38 -20.50
CA ALA A 756 -44.83 -21.35 -20.64
C ALA A 756 -43.61 -20.73 -21.32
N VAL A 757 -42.46 -21.35 -21.12
CA VAL A 757 -41.20 -20.95 -21.75
C VAL A 757 -40.67 -22.12 -22.57
N LEU A 758 -40.58 -21.93 -23.89
CA LEU A 758 -39.91 -22.83 -24.82
C LEU A 758 -38.43 -22.47 -24.86
N THR A 759 -37.58 -23.41 -24.48
CA THR A 759 -36.13 -23.28 -24.58
C THR A 759 -35.58 -24.37 -25.48
N VAL A 760 -34.78 -24.01 -26.48
CA VAL A 760 -34.08 -24.97 -27.34
C VAL A 760 -32.64 -25.09 -26.88
N ARG A 761 -32.12 -26.31 -26.76
CA ARG A 761 -30.73 -26.55 -26.37
C ARG A 761 -29.79 -25.83 -27.34
N LYS A 762 -28.68 -25.30 -26.81
CA LYS A 762 -27.72 -24.53 -27.62
C LYS A 762 -26.99 -25.36 -28.67
N ASP A 763 -26.89 -26.67 -28.47
CA ASP A 763 -26.29 -27.64 -29.39
C ASP A 763 -27.33 -28.34 -30.31
N ALA A 764 -28.59 -27.91 -30.27
CA ALA A 764 -29.61 -28.42 -31.19
C ALA A 764 -29.27 -28.05 -32.64
N ALA A 765 -29.51 -28.98 -33.57
CA ALA A 765 -29.22 -28.75 -34.99
C ALA A 765 -30.14 -27.71 -35.66
N PHE A 766 -31.32 -27.47 -35.11
CA PHE A 766 -32.31 -26.51 -35.63
C PHE A 766 -33.25 -26.02 -34.52
N GLY A 767 -33.83 -24.83 -34.69
CA GLY A 767 -34.84 -24.27 -33.79
C GLY A 767 -36.20 -24.95 -33.93
N VAL A 768 -37.09 -24.79 -32.96
CA VAL A 768 -38.45 -25.38 -33.00
C VAL A 768 -39.51 -24.29 -32.88
N THR A 769 -40.64 -24.52 -33.53
CA THR A 769 -41.85 -23.71 -33.42
C THR A 769 -42.92 -24.51 -32.71
N VAL A 770 -43.46 -23.95 -31.62
CA VAL A 770 -44.57 -24.53 -30.85
C VAL A 770 -45.66 -23.50 -30.71
N ASN A 771 -46.88 -23.86 -31.09
CA ASN A 771 -48.05 -22.97 -30.99
C ASN A 771 -47.81 -21.56 -31.58
N GLY A 772 -47.10 -21.48 -32.71
CA GLY A 772 -46.78 -20.23 -33.40
C GLY A 772 -45.57 -19.45 -32.87
N VAL A 773 -44.94 -19.89 -31.77
CA VAL A 773 -43.72 -19.27 -31.22
C VAL A 773 -42.49 -20.08 -31.61
N SER A 774 -41.52 -19.44 -32.26
CA SER A 774 -40.26 -20.06 -32.69
C SER A 774 -39.10 -19.68 -31.77
N ALA A 775 -38.32 -20.67 -31.34
CA ALA A 775 -37.06 -20.49 -30.61
C ALA A 775 -35.91 -21.17 -31.35
N MET A 776 -34.80 -20.46 -31.56
CA MET A 776 -33.57 -21.00 -32.17
C MET A 776 -32.67 -21.70 -31.14
N PRO A 777 -31.68 -22.52 -31.54
CA PRO A 777 -30.75 -23.15 -30.60
C PRO A 777 -30.13 -22.13 -29.64
N GLY A 778 -30.28 -22.37 -28.34
CA GLY A 778 -29.79 -21.50 -27.26
C GLY A 778 -30.77 -20.40 -26.85
N GLU A 779 -31.87 -20.20 -27.59
CA GLU A 779 -32.89 -19.23 -27.23
C GLU A 779 -33.93 -19.82 -26.27
N SER A 780 -34.49 -18.94 -25.44
CA SER A 780 -35.74 -19.16 -24.70
C SER A 780 -36.78 -18.12 -25.13
N LYS A 781 -38.02 -18.56 -25.37
CA LYS A 781 -39.15 -17.69 -25.75
C LYS A 781 -40.37 -18.02 -24.92
N GLU A 782 -41.08 -17.00 -24.46
CA GLU A 782 -42.38 -17.16 -23.83
C GLU A 782 -43.41 -17.59 -24.88
N LEU A 783 -44.30 -18.51 -24.48
CA LEU A 783 -45.48 -18.89 -25.25
C LEU A 783 -46.65 -19.14 -24.30
N GLN A 784 -47.86 -19.12 -24.85
CA GLN A 784 -49.06 -19.52 -24.13
C GLN A 784 -49.57 -20.85 -24.63
N LEU A 785 -49.98 -21.71 -23.69
CA LEU A 785 -50.59 -23.00 -23.96
C LEU A 785 -52.00 -23.01 -23.36
N ASP A 786 -53.04 -23.05 -24.20
CA ASP A 786 -54.42 -23.15 -23.73
C ASP A 786 -54.79 -24.62 -23.46
N LEU A 787 -54.91 -24.98 -22.17
CA LEU A 787 -55.33 -26.30 -21.73
C LEU A 787 -56.87 -26.48 -21.74
N GLY A 788 -57.63 -25.45 -22.13
CA GLY A 788 -59.09 -25.52 -22.20
C GLY A 788 -59.74 -25.80 -20.85
N LEU A 789 -60.69 -26.74 -20.79
CA LEU A 789 -61.39 -27.12 -19.55
C LEU A 789 -60.67 -28.22 -18.75
N GLY A 790 -59.39 -28.50 -19.07
CA GLY A 790 -58.63 -29.57 -18.44
C GLY A 790 -58.76 -30.92 -19.14
N ASP A 791 -59.19 -30.93 -20.39
CA ASP A 791 -59.14 -32.09 -21.28
C ASP A 791 -57.76 -32.21 -21.93
N SER A 792 -57.45 -33.38 -22.52
CA SER A 792 -56.19 -33.55 -23.25
C SER A 792 -56.12 -32.60 -24.46
N ARG A 793 -55.01 -31.90 -24.61
CA ARG A 793 -54.77 -30.94 -25.70
C ARG A 793 -53.52 -31.29 -26.49
N SER A 794 -53.52 -30.93 -27.76
CA SER A 794 -52.36 -31.09 -28.64
C SER A 794 -51.93 -29.76 -29.24
N PHE A 795 -50.62 -29.52 -29.28
CA PHE A 795 -50.03 -28.29 -29.81
C PHE A 795 -49.12 -28.64 -30.99
N PRO A 796 -49.29 -28.05 -32.18
CA PRO A 796 -48.45 -28.35 -33.32
C PRO A 796 -47.00 -27.96 -33.04
N ILE A 797 -46.06 -28.84 -33.43
CA ILE A 797 -44.62 -28.62 -33.35
C ILE A 797 -43.94 -28.94 -34.67
N PHE A 798 -43.05 -28.06 -35.12
CA PHE A 798 -42.29 -28.22 -36.36
C PHE A 798 -40.98 -27.40 -36.31
N PRO A 799 -39.99 -27.70 -37.18
CA PRO A 799 -38.77 -26.90 -37.28
C PRO A 799 -39.05 -25.40 -37.44
N ALA A 800 -38.22 -24.53 -36.87
CA ALA A 800 -38.33 -23.07 -37.08
C ALA A 800 -37.87 -22.65 -38.48
N VAL A 801 -36.99 -23.44 -39.11
CA VAL A 801 -36.39 -23.17 -40.43
C VAL A 801 -36.49 -24.41 -41.30
N SER A 802 -36.91 -24.23 -42.55
CA SER A 802 -37.00 -25.32 -43.54
C SER A 802 -35.62 -25.77 -44.01
N GLY A 803 -35.49 -27.05 -44.34
CA GLY A 803 -34.28 -27.62 -44.96
C GLY A 803 -33.16 -28.02 -44.00
N LEU A 804 -33.28 -27.75 -42.70
CA LEU A 804 -32.30 -28.20 -41.70
C LEU A 804 -32.64 -29.60 -41.18
N THR A 805 -31.64 -30.49 -41.14
CA THR A 805 -31.78 -31.88 -40.69
C THR A 805 -30.90 -32.16 -39.48
N GLY A 806 -31.38 -32.98 -38.54
CA GLY A 806 -30.61 -33.39 -37.36
C GLY A 806 -31.51 -33.74 -36.19
N ARG A 807 -31.00 -33.58 -34.96
CA ARG A 807 -31.79 -33.69 -33.72
C ARG A 807 -31.92 -32.29 -33.10
N SER A 808 -33.12 -31.94 -32.69
CA SER A 808 -33.38 -30.75 -31.89
C SER A 808 -33.99 -31.17 -30.57
N GLU A 809 -33.37 -30.73 -29.48
CA GLU A 809 -33.83 -30.97 -28.13
C GLU A 809 -34.28 -29.66 -27.52
N PHE A 810 -35.45 -29.69 -26.90
CA PHE A 810 -36.09 -28.51 -26.33
C PHE A 810 -36.80 -28.88 -25.04
N MET A 811 -37.09 -27.87 -24.25
CA MET A 811 -37.84 -27.98 -23.01
C MET A 811 -38.95 -26.93 -23.02
N ILE A 812 -40.15 -27.34 -22.61
CA ILE A 812 -41.24 -26.41 -22.30
C ILE A 812 -41.40 -26.42 -20.78
N ASN A 813 -41.23 -25.26 -20.16
CA ASN A 813 -41.43 -25.10 -18.73
C ASN A 813 -42.69 -24.29 -18.47
N ILE A 814 -43.61 -24.82 -17.67
CA ILE A 814 -44.76 -24.08 -17.15
C ILE A 814 -44.44 -23.81 -15.68
N GLU A 815 -44.16 -22.55 -15.34
CA GLU A 815 -43.68 -22.17 -14.00
C GLU A 815 -44.75 -22.40 -12.93
N GLU A 816 -46.00 -22.02 -13.22
CA GLU A 816 -47.15 -22.26 -12.36
C GLU A 816 -48.36 -22.69 -13.20
N LEU A 817 -48.95 -23.83 -12.83
CA LEU A 817 -50.19 -24.29 -13.43
C LEU A 817 -51.37 -23.51 -12.83
N LYS A 818 -52.17 -22.87 -13.68
CA LYS A 818 -53.38 -22.12 -13.34
C LYS A 818 -54.63 -22.99 -13.35
#